data_AF-A0AAW8BVC2-F1
#
_entry.id   AF-A0AAW8BVC2-F1
#
_cell.length_a   1.000
_cell.length_b   1.000
_cell.length_c   1.000
_cell.angle_alpha   90.00
_cell.angle_beta   90.00
_cell.angle_gamma   90.00
#
_symmetry.space_group_name_H-M   'P 1'
#
loop_
_entity.id
_entity.type
_entity.pdbx_description
1 polymer ?
#
loop_
_entity_poly.entity_id
_entity_poly.type
_entity_poly.pdbx_seq_one_letter_code
_entity_poly.pdbx_strand_id
1 'polypeptide(L)'
;MTTNTAQLFQYVYMTEEQEQLSLRYLKTREEEILNNIQLTTIRDQKRSDFANQFINDFRKVYKQDPAFFRLFYYLLGEQLLNVLIIRFKYVDFTNMKIYLEKSALPLDKLVVISCKYLTNISSYVNEAYVFLRELIDENPNYIEEQLLKLSNQQQLSLLLVMFEVDYERFHTYSSLLDERLEEHAEFILNLNGEKVKVEAVERYIKGESDRELFLGGNLPEYIWRLLFSIHQYSNIARRYVEILAKKNVWGFMNYATRYVCQTLNQPQNYKRTGSINKKTYNEIQNFCKQFWISEERFFAHRLRQHNLNNEEFCKTYEYEMLCSVAEENPEFVQRTLQYVSKSNYLIIARTLAEKGHELNRGRMREEFFVAALQLKLSTVRDTYRDYLLGKLSFDEMKQILKNPKYRNMYWDMPVLEVVLLWDIDDVAKREAALTLQFGDVHSVYLYELLYECSARGIEPEKIIEDLFSYGLSKEKLIDYSVEQASHYVEERNKAKEALVTIIIKEQAYIMERFDTYSAEAKAYILNELARDNKVEIRPILIKNLGDSSKKLRKSIVELLSKDIEAAEDVALELHNKKKIVRENVMKILLAYKIETYTQLVQEALKEKKNASLAEKFAPLLGVGRNSENIEELCDRIVTEQKRNSLLQLIGDEPQIRLRHSNEVADATISLAYLQQYISDSVIEKKEAAEIIGSSLNEQDLKEYVQAIYQIWISQDADVKKRGILSLYGIYSDDKMVGILKKQIDEWVLDMRGKIAADAVRALGLSSSKLALMSIHAMAFKYKHKQVRNAAKEALSLAAKTRGITEEELEDQLVPDLGFNIRGEKKIDFGNRCFTAILTSESKIELETEEGKRVKSLPKPNAKDDIEKAELAKQELAALKKELRNALSIQKQRLEAALSLKRYWSYDTWKSVFLENPIMKRFSTSLIWGEYAEGKLLKMFRYAEDGTFYSIIGEKHEASSGTVIGLIYPLELSGAEKEMWKEQLENSKIVQPFLQVERPVFVVEENDKVTVERFGGILLNGRSLFGKMTKLGWIRGSVQDGGVYYTFYKEDTRTGLGAQLSFSGAPIGYEDEEDICVYDIEFYRAGTVNRGSYEYDEIDDESRIVPKQVDKRFFSEILYNVQLATDSNLGHNESWRNKR
;
A
#
# COMPACT_ATOMS: atom_id res chain seq x y z
N MET A 1 -16.30 2.15 30.80
CA MET A 1 -16.71 3.56 30.64
C MET A 1 -15.59 4.51 31.04
N THR A 2 -14.85 4.26 32.14
CA THR A 2 -13.88 5.21 32.71
C THR A 2 -12.67 5.57 31.82
N THR A 3 -12.16 4.65 31.01
CA THR A 3 -10.90 4.88 30.27
C THR A 3 -10.99 5.95 29.17
N ASN A 4 -12.13 6.04 28.48
CA ASN A 4 -12.30 6.99 27.36
C ASN A 4 -12.76 8.38 27.84
N THR A 5 -13.48 8.47 28.98
CA THR A 5 -13.83 9.77 29.59
C THR A 5 -12.59 10.47 30.13
N ALA A 6 -11.69 9.71 30.78
CA ALA A 6 -10.44 10.23 31.34
C ALA A 6 -9.53 10.83 30.25
N GLN A 7 -9.46 10.21 29.06
CA GLN A 7 -8.71 10.76 27.93
C GLN A 7 -9.28 12.10 27.45
N LEU A 8 -10.61 12.27 27.45
CA LEU A 8 -11.22 13.55 27.10
C LEU A 8 -11.01 14.62 28.16
N PHE A 9 -11.01 14.26 29.44
CA PHE A 9 -10.68 15.16 30.53
C PHE A 9 -9.21 15.62 30.49
N GLN A 10 -8.29 14.80 29.96
CA GLN A 10 -6.89 15.21 29.76
C GLN A 10 -6.71 16.34 28.73
N TYR A 11 -7.65 16.51 27.79
CA TYR A 11 -7.58 17.58 26.78
C TYR A 11 -8.11 18.93 27.29
N VAL A 12 -8.73 18.95 28.46
CA VAL A 12 -9.25 20.15 29.14
C VAL A 12 -8.48 20.41 30.44
N TYR A 13 -8.53 21.62 30.97
CA TYR A 13 -7.89 21.97 32.24
C TYR A 13 -8.78 21.58 33.43
N MET A 14 -8.99 20.27 33.62
CA MET A 14 -9.84 19.74 34.69
C MET A 14 -8.99 19.37 35.93
N THR A 15 -9.48 19.71 37.12
CA THR A 15 -8.94 19.24 38.41
C THR A 15 -9.50 17.87 38.76
N GLU A 16 -8.84 17.16 39.69
CA GLU A 16 -9.30 15.83 40.13
C GLU A 16 -10.71 15.86 40.75
N GLU A 17 -11.05 16.94 41.46
CA GLU A 17 -12.39 17.17 42.02
C GLU A 17 -13.45 17.37 40.92
N GLN A 18 -13.13 18.16 39.88
CA GLN A 18 -14.01 18.34 38.72
C GLN A 18 -14.22 17.03 37.95
N GLU A 19 -13.18 16.20 37.82
CA GLU A 19 -13.28 14.88 37.17
C GLU A 19 -14.21 13.95 37.96
N GLN A 20 -14.08 13.90 39.29
CA GLN A 20 -14.94 13.09 40.14
C GLN A 20 -16.40 13.53 40.08
N LEU A 21 -16.68 14.84 40.15
CA LEU A 21 -18.05 15.37 40.03
C LEU A 21 -18.63 15.14 38.62
N SER A 22 -17.81 15.27 37.57
CA SER A 22 -18.21 14.99 36.19
C SER A 22 -18.58 13.51 35.99
N LEU A 23 -17.78 12.58 36.54
CA LEU A 23 -18.09 11.15 36.53
C LEU A 23 -19.33 10.82 37.36
N ARG A 24 -19.57 11.55 38.46
CA ARG A 24 -20.79 11.40 39.27
C ARG A 24 -22.01 11.84 38.49
N TYR A 25 -21.97 12.98 37.81
CA TYR A 25 -23.06 13.46 36.95
C TYR A 25 -23.40 12.45 35.85
N LEU A 26 -22.40 11.91 35.13
CA LEU A 26 -22.64 10.91 34.08
C LEU A 26 -23.31 9.63 34.61
N LYS A 27 -23.18 9.33 35.90
CA LYS A 27 -23.82 8.18 36.56
C LYS A 27 -25.21 8.51 37.12
N THR A 28 -25.37 9.63 37.81
CA THR A 28 -26.59 9.96 38.56
C THR A 28 -27.58 10.84 37.79
N ARG A 29 -27.09 11.62 36.82
CA ARG A 29 -27.85 12.58 36.00
C ARG A 29 -28.52 13.70 36.81
N GLU A 30 -28.04 13.95 38.03
CA GLU A 30 -28.53 15.02 38.90
C GLU A 30 -27.96 16.37 38.44
N GLU A 31 -28.80 17.27 37.90
CA GLU A 31 -28.37 18.60 37.40
C GLU A 31 -27.74 19.48 38.49
N GLU A 32 -28.13 19.30 39.76
CA GLU A 32 -27.51 20.02 40.90
C GLU A 32 -26.00 19.74 41.01
N ILE A 33 -25.52 18.60 40.50
CA ILE A 33 -24.09 18.28 40.48
C ILE A 33 -23.35 19.20 39.52
N LEU A 34 -23.94 19.55 38.36
CA LEU A 34 -23.29 20.44 37.39
C LEU A 34 -22.99 21.80 38.02
N ASN A 35 -23.90 22.34 38.84
CA ASN A 35 -23.71 23.62 39.54
C ASN A 35 -22.51 23.64 40.48
N ASN A 36 -22.00 22.48 40.89
CA ASN A 36 -20.83 22.34 41.74
C ASN A 36 -19.53 22.12 40.93
N ILE A 37 -19.59 22.04 39.60
CA ILE A 37 -18.43 21.88 38.73
C ILE A 37 -18.02 23.26 38.19
N GLN A 38 -16.77 23.67 38.40
CA GLN A 38 -16.29 24.92 37.79
C GLN A 38 -16.11 24.75 36.27
N LEU A 39 -16.35 25.83 35.50
CA LEU A 39 -16.12 25.87 34.05
C LEU A 39 -14.64 25.64 33.72
N THR A 40 -14.35 25.07 32.55
CA THR A 40 -12.99 24.81 32.07
C THR A 40 -12.82 25.26 30.62
N THR A 41 -11.61 25.10 30.08
CA THR A 41 -11.28 25.44 28.68
C THR A 41 -10.44 24.36 28.03
N ILE A 42 -10.48 24.30 26.69
CA ILE A 42 -9.69 23.35 25.91
C ILE A 42 -8.25 23.84 25.80
N ARG A 43 -7.28 22.95 26.05
CA ARG A 43 -5.85 23.26 25.85
C ARG A 43 -5.61 23.60 24.37
N ASP A 44 -5.06 24.79 24.08
CA ASP A 44 -4.97 25.33 22.72
C ASP A 44 -4.32 24.37 21.71
N GLN A 45 -3.24 23.69 22.10
CA GLN A 45 -2.49 22.75 21.25
C GLN A 45 -3.26 21.44 20.94
N LYS A 46 -4.39 21.21 21.62
CA LYS A 46 -5.13 19.94 21.59
C LYS A 46 -6.56 20.08 21.08
N ARG A 47 -6.97 21.24 20.55
CA ARG A 47 -8.34 21.49 20.08
C ARG A 47 -8.78 20.53 18.95
N SER A 48 -7.90 20.26 17.98
CA SER A 48 -8.21 19.32 16.88
C SER A 48 -8.28 17.88 17.37
N ASP A 49 -7.31 17.46 18.19
CA ASP A 49 -7.29 16.13 18.83
C ASP A 49 -8.55 15.90 19.67
N PHE A 50 -8.92 16.89 20.49
CA PHE A 50 -10.13 16.85 21.30
C PHE A 50 -11.38 16.75 20.42
N ALA A 51 -11.51 17.55 19.37
CA ALA A 51 -12.64 17.48 18.44
C ALA A 51 -12.76 16.10 17.77
N ASN A 52 -11.63 15.51 17.39
CA ASN A 52 -11.57 14.18 16.81
C ASN A 52 -12.02 13.10 17.80
N GLN A 53 -11.43 13.13 18.99
CA GLN A 53 -11.65 12.13 20.03
C GLN A 53 -13.07 12.24 20.62
N PHE A 54 -13.54 13.46 20.88
CA PHE A 54 -14.85 13.73 21.49
C PHE A 54 -16.00 13.15 20.66
N ILE A 55 -15.99 13.37 19.35
CA ILE A 55 -17.02 12.81 18.44
C ILE A 55 -16.86 11.29 18.29
N ASN A 56 -15.64 10.77 18.20
CA ASN A 56 -15.40 9.34 18.10
C ASN A 56 -15.90 8.58 19.34
N ASP A 57 -15.59 9.09 20.52
CA ASP A 57 -16.03 8.51 21.79
C ASP A 57 -17.54 8.67 21.98
N PHE A 58 -18.11 9.82 21.61
CA PHE A 58 -19.55 10.01 21.62
C PHE A 58 -20.29 8.96 20.75
N ARG A 59 -19.82 8.76 19.51
CA ARG A 59 -20.40 7.80 18.57
C ARG A 59 -20.24 6.35 19.01
N LYS A 60 -19.03 5.97 19.46
CA LYS A 60 -18.68 4.56 19.70
C LYS A 60 -18.91 4.11 21.14
N VAL A 61 -18.61 4.97 22.11
CA VAL A 61 -18.52 4.61 23.53
C VAL A 61 -19.79 5.01 24.27
N TYR A 62 -20.22 6.26 24.12
CA TYR A 62 -21.38 6.77 24.85
C TYR A 62 -22.70 6.50 24.15
N LYS A 63 -22.68 5.88 22.96
CA LYS A 63 -23.87 5.56 22.15
C LYS A 63 -24.86 6.72 22.10
N GLN A 64 -24.33 7.91 21.94
CA GLN A 64 -25.11 9.12 21.82
C GLN A 64 -25.86 9.56 23.10
N ASP A 65 -25.31 9.30 24.28
CA ASP A 65 -25.90 9.71 25.56
C ASP A 65 -26.00 11.25 25.66
N PRO A 66 -27.21 11.85 25.77
CA PRO A 66 -27.38 13.30 25.90
C PRO A 66 -26.73 13.89 27.15
N ALA A 67 -26.61 13.12 28.24
CA ALA A 67 -25.94 13.58 29.46
C ALA A 67 -24.46 13.89 29.19
N PHE A 68 -23.83 13.17 28.27
CA PHE A 68 -22.44 13.41 27.90
C PHE A 68 -22.24 14.77 27.22
N PHE A 69 -23.12 15.11 26.28
CA PHE A 69 -23.10 16.43 25.63
C PHE A 69 -23.42 17.56 26.60
N ARG A 70 -24.43 17.34 27.46
CA ARG A 70 -24.84 18.29 28.48
C ARG A 70 -23.71 18.64 29.45
N LEU A 71 -22.96 17.63 29.91
CA LEU A 71 -21.78 17.81 30.75
C LEU A 71 -20.70 18.66 30.05
N PHE A 72 -20.28 18.27 28.84
CA PHE A 72 -19.19 18.97 28.15
C PHE A 72 -19.60 20.37 27.68
N TYR A 73 -20.88 20.60 27.38
CA TYR A 73 -21.36 21.95 27.12
C TYR A 73 -21.35 22.80 28.37
N TYR A 74 -21.80 22.27 29.49
CA TYR A 74 -21.69 22.97 30.77
C TYR A 74 -20.23 23.33 31.05
N LEU A 75 -19.31 22.40 30.85
CA LEU A 75 -17.87 22.61 31.07
C LEU A 75 -17.23 23.66 30.15
N LEU A 76 -17.60 23.73 28.87
CA LEU A 76 -16.84 24.44 27.82
C LEU A 76 -17.60 25.59 27.14
N GLY A 77 -18.92 25.67 27.30
CA GLY A 77 -19.77 26.69 26.69
C GLY A 77 -19.59 26.81 25.18
N GLU A 78 -19.36 28.03 24.70
CA GLU A 78 -19.19 28.34 23.27
C GLU A 78 -17.99 27.66 22.62
N GLN A 79 -16.98 27.25 23.39
CA GLN A 79 -15.83 26.51 22.84
C GLN A 79 -16.24 25.14 22.29
N LEU A 80 -17.23 24.49 22.91
CA LEU A 80 -17.76 23.22 22.41
C LEU A 80 -18.55 23.43 21.11
N LEU A 81 -19.32 24.53 21.01
CA LEU A 81 -20.09 24.84 19.81
C LEU A 81 -19.17 25.03 18.59
N ASN A 82 -18.03 25.70 18.77
CA ASN A 82 -17.01 25.83 17.72
C ASN A 82 -16.46 24.46 17.29
N VAL A 83 -16.21 23.56 18.24
CA VAL A 83 -15.75 22.18 17.98
C VAL A 83 -16.81 21.37 17.22
N LEU A 84 -18.09 21.56 17.53
CA LEU A 84 -19.18 20.87 16.87
C LEU A 84 -19.32 21.31 15.41
N ILE A 85 -19.21 22.61 15.12
CA ILE A 85 -19.26 23.14 13.75
C ILE A 85 -18.24 22.44 12.86
N ILE A 86 -17.00 22.26 13.32
CA ILE A 86 -15.89 21.61 12.58
C ILE A 86 -16.24 20.18 12.09
N ARG A 87 -17.27 19.54 12.66
CA ARG A 87 -17.58 18.14 12.39
C ARG A 87 -18.88 17.91 11.61
N PHE A 88 -19.67 18.94 11.31
CA PHE A 88 -20.87 18.79 10.47
C PHE A 88 -20.59 18.35 9.04
N LYS A 89 -19.38 18.57 8.52
CA LYS A 89 -18.97 17.98 7.23
C LYS A 89 -18.87 16.44 7.26
N TYR A 90 -18.68 15.86 8.45
CA TYR A 90 -18.37 14.43 8.63
C TYR A 90 -19.46 13.67 9.42
N VAL A 91 -20.55 14.35 9.80
CA VAL A 91 -21.68 13.79 10.54
C VAL A 91 -22.95 14.22 9.82
N ASP A 92 -23.78 13.24 9.47
CA ASP A 92 -25.11 13.50 8.91
C ASP A 92 -25.94 14.40 9.86
N PHE A 93 -26.62 15.39 9.27
CA PHE A 93 -27.32 16.44 10.00
C PHE A 93 -28.46 15.88 10.86
N THR A 94 -29.22 14.91 10.35
CA THR A 94 -30.33 14.27 11.07
C THR A 94 -29.83 13.58 12.35
N ASN A 95 -28.69 12.90 12.28
CA ASN A 95 -28.07 12.33 13.47
C ASN A 95 -27.66 13.41 14.46
N MET A 96 -27.00 14.48 14.00
CA MET A 96 -26.51 15.54 14.87
C MET A 96 -27.63 16.32 15.57
N LYS A 97 -28.75 16.56 14.86
CA LYS A 97 -29.94 17.24 15.38
C LYS A 97 -30.56 16.53 16.58
N ILE A 98 -30.74 15.22 16.52
CA ILE A 98 -31.28 14.41 17.63
C ILE A 98 -30.45 14.63 18.91
N TYR A 99 -29.13 14.85 18.78
CA TYR A 99 -28.25 15.11 19.92
C TYR A 99 -28.37 16.55 20.43
N LEU A 100 -28.43 17.53 19.54
CA LEU A 100 -28.58 18.94 19.92
C LEU A 100 -29.89 19.17 20.67
N GLU A 101 -30.99 18.60 20.19
CA GLU A 101 -32.32 18.69 20.80
C GLU A 101 -32.38 18.02 22.19
N LYS A 102 -31.81 16.81 22.32
CA LYS A 102 -31.82 16.07 23.59
C LYS A 102 -30.85 16.61 24.64
N SER A 103 -29.87 17.43 24.24
CA SER A 103 -28.85 17.99 25.14
C SER A 103 -29.19 19.39 25.66
N ALA A 104 -30.35 19.94 25.28
CA ALA A 104 -30.79 21.30 25.61
C ALA A 104 -29.76 22.38 25.22
N LEU A 105 -29.05 22.17 24.10
CA LEU A 105 -28.11 23.12 23.53
C LEU A 105 -28.85 24.24 22.77
N PRO A 106 -28.45 25.52 22.91
CA PRO A 106 -29.12 26.62 22.20
C PRO A 106 -28.72 26.60 20.72
N LEU A 107 -29.63 26.09 19.87
CA LEU A 107 -29.45 26.01 18.41
C LEU A 107 -29.25 27.41 17.79
N ASP A 108 -29.84 28.44 18.37
CA ASP A 108 -29.71 29.84 17.98
C ASP A 108 -28.25 30.32 18.05
N LYS A 109 -27.49 29.88 19.06
CA LYS A 109 -26.06 30.20 19.17
C LYS A 109 -25.24 29.55 18.07
N LEU A 110 -25.59 28.33 17.63
CA LEU A 110 -24.90 27.67 16.51
C LEU A 110 -25.14 28.39 15.19
N VAL A 111 -26.36 28.90 14.96
CA VAL A 111 -26.68 29.73 13.79
C VAL A 111 -25.83 31.00 13.80
N VAL A 112 -25.78 31.72 14.93
CA VAL A 112 -24.98 32.95 15.08
C VAL A 112 -23.48 32.70 14.83
N ILE A 113 -22.92 31.63 15.40
CA ILE A 113 -21.50 31.27 15.21
C ILE A 113 -21.23 30.87 13.76
N SER A 114 -22.13 30.11 13.14
CA SER A 114 -21.98 29.70 11.73
C SER A 114 -21.99 30.91 10.80
N CYS A 115 -22.94 31.83 10.97
CA CYS A 115 -22.95 33.10 10.24
C CYS A 115 -21.66 33.92 10.48
N LYS A 116 -21.14 33.93 11.71
CA LYS A 116 -19.87 34.60 12.03
C LYS A 116 -18.66 33.96 11.34
N TYR A 117 -18.65 32.64 11.15
CA TYR A 117 -17.59 31.97 10.40
C TYR A 117 -17.70 32.19 8.89
N LEU A 118 -18.89 32.44 8.36
CA LEU A 118 -19.06 32.84 6.96
C LEU A 118 -18.61 34.29 6.71
N THR A 119 -18.77 35.18 7.69
CA THR A 119 -18.37 36.60 7.56
C THR A 119 -16.88 36.85 7.78
N ASN A 120 -16.21 36.03 8.59
CA ASN A 120 -14.76 36.13 8.82
C ASN A 120 -14.05 35.13 7.90
N ILE A 121 -12.89 35.47 7.33
CA ILE A 121 -12.05 34.52 6.55
C ILE A 121 -11.50 33.44 7.51
N SER A 122 -12.37 32.49 7.85
CA SER A 122 -12.16 31.43 8.82
C SER A 122 -11.78 30.14 8.10
N SER A 123 -10.96 29.30 8.74
CA SER A 123 -10.65 27.97 8.24
C SER A 123 -11.85 27.02 8.23
N TYR A 124 -12.96 27.39 8.86
CA TYR A 124 -14.15 26.54 9.09
C TYR A 124 -15.39 26.96 8.29
N VAL A 125 -15.21 27.77 7.24
CA VAL A 125 -16.28 28.30 6.39
C VAL A 125 -17.09 27.17 5.74
N ASN A 126 -16.44 26.09 5.31
CA ASN A 126 -17.12 24.98 4.63
C ASN A 126 -18.06 24.23 5.58
N GLU A 127 -17.63 23.98 6.80
CA GLU A 127 -18.40 23.26 7.80
C GLU A 127 -19.59 24.07 8.30
N ALA A 128 -19.41 25.39 8.50
CA ALA A 128 -20.48 26.32 8.83
C ALA A 128 -21.54 26.40 7.71
N TYR A 129 -21.11 26.40 6.44
CA TYR A 129 -22.02 26.38 5.30
C TYR A 129 -22.87 25.11 5.26
N VAL A 130 -22.24 23.93 5.39
CA VAL A 130 -22.98 22.66 5.37
C VAL A 130 -24.03 22.64 6.48
N PHE A 131 -23.69 23.08 7.69
CA PHE A 131 -24.64 23.17 8.79
C PHE A 131 -25.85 24.06 8.46
N LEU A 132 -25.62 25.28 7.97
CA LEU A 132 -26.70 26.21 7.65
C LEU A 132 -27.57 25.72 6.51
N ARG A 133 -26.95 25.17 5.45
CA ARG A 133 -27.65 24.62 4.28
C ARG A 133 -28.65 23.54 4.69
N GLU A 134 -28.20 22.55 5.47
CA GLU A 134 -29.04 21.45 5.93
C GLU A 134 -30.13 21.93 6.92
N LEU A 135 -29.80 22.89 7.79
CA LEU A 135 -30.79 23.46 8.73
C LEU A 135 -31.89 24.25 8.01
N ILE A 136 -31.55 24.97 6.94
CA ILE A 136 -32.50 25.71 6.10
C ILE A 136 -33.45 24.74 5.39
N ASP A 137 -32.92 23.64 4.85
CA ASP A 137 -33.71 22.61 4.18
C ASP A 137 -34.69 21.93 5.16
N GLU A 138 -34.26 21.67 6.39
CA GLU A 138 -35.06 20.93 7.38
C GLU A 138 -36.03 21.80 8.20
N ASN A 139 -35.60 22.97 8.70
CA ASN A 139 -36.45 23.86 9.51
C ASN A 139 -36.40 25.34 9.06
N PRO A 140 -36.92 25.61 7.86
CA PRO A 140 -36.87 26.93 7.24
C PRO A 140 -37.62 28.02 8.02
N ASN A 141 -38.78 27.71 8.63
CA ASN A 141 -39.53 28.69 9.44
C ASN A 141 -38.73 29.16 10.66
N TYR A 142 -37.96 28.24 11.29
CA TYR A 142 -37.07 28.60 12.39
C TYR A 142 -35.95 29.54 11.93
N ILE A 143 -35.39 29.30 10.74
CA ILE A 143 -34.36 30.18 10.16
C ILE A 143 -34.91 31.60 9.92
N GLU A 144 -36.13 31.72 9.41
CA GLU A 144 -36.79 33.02 9.24
C GLU A 144 -36.92 33.78 10.57
N GLU A 145 -37.26 33.10 11.67
CA GLU A 145 -37.29 33.71 13.01
C GLU A 145 -35.91 34.13 13.52
N GLN A 146 -34.85 33.40 13.16
CA GLN A 146 -33.48 33.75 13.55
C GLN A 146 -32.92 34.90 12.72
N LEU A 147 -33.30 35.03 11.45
CA LEU A 147 -32.81 36.07 10.55
C LEU A 147 -32.98 37.48 11.13
N LEU A 148 -34.13 37.76 11.76
CA LEU A 148 -34.43 39.07 12.35
C LEU A 148 -33.64 39.37 13.64
N LYS A 149 -32.98 38.36 14.23
CA LYS A 149 -32.19 38.48 15.48
C LYS A 149 -30.68 38.66 15.22
N LEU A 150 -30.25 38.52 13.96
CA LEU A 150 -28.85 38.63 13.55
C LEU A 150 -28.45 40.07 13.24
N SER A 151 -27.14 40.37 13.28
CA SER A 151 -26.62 41.66 12.79
C SER A 151 -26.70 41.74 11.26
N ASN A 152 -26.73 42.95 10.68
CA ASN A 152 -26.87 43.14 9.22
C ASN A 152 -25.87 42.29 8.38
N GLN A 153 -24.61 42.20 8.82
CA GLN A 153 -23.59 41.42 8.10
C GLN A 153 -23.84 39.90 8.21
N GLN A 154 -24.35 39.44 9.35
CA GLN A 154 -24.74 38.03 9.54
C GLN A 154 -26.04 37.71 8.77
N GLN A 155 -26.97 38.66 8.68
CA GLN A 155 -28.17 38.56 7.84
C GLN A 155 -27.80 38.36 6.38
N LEU A 156 -26.85 39.16 5.84
CA LEU A 156 -26.37 38.97 4.48
C LEU A 156 -25.87 37.54 4.24
N SER A 157 -25.03 37.01 5.14
CA SER A 157 -24.48 35.66 4.98
C SER A 157 -25.58 34.59 5.01
N LEU A 158 -26.57 34.73 5.90
CA LEU A 158 -27.68 33.80 5.99
C LEU A 158 -28.60 33.89 4.78
N LEU A 159 -28.95 35.10 4.33
CA LEU A 159 -29.77 35.36 3.14
C LEU A 159 -29.14 34.76 1.88
N LEU A 160 -27.83 34.91 1.70
CA LEU A 160 -27.12 34.31 0.57
C LEU A 160 -27.25 32.77 0.54
N VAL A 161 -27.25 32.10 1.70
CA VAL A 161 -27.46 30.64 1.78
C VAL A 161 -28.93 30.28 1.57
N MET A 162 -29.86 31.03 2.18
CA MET A 162 -31.30 30.83 2.01
C MET A 162 -31.69 30.83 0.52
N PHE A 163 -31.24 31.83 -0.22
CA PHE A 163 -31.54 31.98 -1.66
C PHE A 163 -30.84 30.93 -2.54
N GLU A 164 -29.70 30.39 -2.10
CA GLU A 164 -29.03 29.29 -2.79
C GLU A 164 -29.74 27.95 -2.58
N VAL A 165 -30.30 27.72 -1.39
CA VAL A 165 -31.02 26.49 -1.05
C VAL A 165 -32.39 26.44 -1.72
N ASP A 166 -33.22 27.47 -1.53
CA ASP A 166 -34.58 27.50 -2.05
C ASP A 166 -35.05 28.93 -2.35
N TYR A 167 -34.81 29.39 -3.58
CA TYR A 167 -35.23 30.71 -4.03
C TYR A 167 -36.75 30.91 -3.93
N GLU A 168 -37.54 29.95 -4.42
CA GLU A 168 -39.01 30.09 -4.49
C GLU A 168 -39.62 30.25 -3.11
N ARG A 169 -39.05 29.61 -2.09
CA ARG A 169 -39.52 29.78 -0.72
C ARG A 169 -39.20 31.16 -0.14
N PHE A 170 -37.99 31.66 -0.37
CA PHE A 170 -37.49 32.86 0.29
C PHE A 170 -37.60 34.13 -0.56
N HIS A 171 -38.27 34.09 -1.72
CA HIS A 171 -38.40 35.22 -2.63
C HIS A 171 -38.98 36.48 -1.96
N THR A 172 -39.75 36.35 -0.89
CA THR A 172 -40.34 37.48 -0.12
C THR A 172 -39.27 38.33 0.57
N TYR A 173 -38.09 37.75 0.83
CA TYR A 173 -36.93 38.44 1.40
C TYR A 173 -36.00 39.06 0.35
N SER A 174 -36.36 39.04 -0.94
CA SER A 174 -35.48 39.55 -2.03
C SER A 174 -35.12 41.02 -1.84
N SER A 175 -36.08 41.84 -1.40
CA SER A 175 -35.83 43.26 -1.11
C SER A 175 -34.84 43.44 0.04
N LEU A 176 -34.87 42.58 1.05
CA LEU A 176 -33.95 42.61 2.18
C LEU A 176 -32.56 42.11 1.78
N LEU A 177 -32.48 41.08 0.93
CA LEU A 177 -31.22 40.60 0.35
C LEU A 177 -30.54 41.72 -0.46
N ASP A 178 -31.28 42.39 -1.33
CA ASP A 178 -30.76 43.50 -2.15
C ASP A 178 -30.29 44.65 -1.25
N GLU A 179 -31.07 45.06 -0.25
CA GLU A 179 -30.67 46.08 0.74
C GLU A 179 -29.33 45.71 1.43
N ARG A 180 -29.20 44.47 1.92
CA ARG A 180 -27.98 44.02 2.62
C ARG A 180 -26.80 43.86 1.67
N LEU A 181 -27.02 43.52 0.41
CA LEU A 181 -25.99 43.48 -0.63
C LEU A 181 -25.47 44.89 -0.95
N GLU A 182 -26.31 45.92 -0.92
CA GLU A 182 -25.88 47.32 -1.10
C GLU A 182 -25.07 47.83 0.10
N GLU A 183 -25.59 47.66 1.33
CA GLU A 183 -24.96 48.17 2.55
C GLU A 183 -23.56 47.59 2.82
N HIS A 184 -23.28 46.40 2.29
CA HIS A 184 -22.03 45.67 2.55
C HIS A 184 -21.12 45.56 1.32
N ALA A 185 -21.24 46.49 0.36
CA ALA A 185 -20.37 46.53 -0.82
C ALA A 185 -18.87 46.59 -0.51
N GLU A 186 -18.49 47.37 0.50
CA GLU A 186 -17.11 47.45 0.97
C GLU A 186 -16.56 46.07 1.40
N PHE A 187 -17.38 45.31 2.14
CA PHE A 187 -17.03 43.97 2.61
C PHE A 187 -16.97 42.96 1.46
N ILE A 188 -17.98 42.97 0.58
CA ILE A 188 -18.07 42.04 -0.57
C ILE A 188 -16.92 42.25 -1.56
N LEU A 189 -16.43 43.47 -1.71
CA LEU A 189 -15.36 43.82 -2.66
C LEU A 189 -13.99 44.00 -2.02
N ASN A 190 -13.89 43.86 -0.69
CA ASN A 190 -12.66 43.97 0.08
C ASN A 190 -11.90 45.30 -0.17
N LEU A 191 -12.61 46.43 -0.15
CA LEU A 191 -12.06 47.75 -0.50
C LEU A 191 -11.27 48.44 0.63
N ASN A 192 -11.11 47.80 1.79
CA ASN A 192 -10.25 48.25 2.92
C ASN A 192 -10.42 49.72 3.33
N GLY A 193 -11.64 50.26 3.34
CA GLY A 193 -11.91 51.64 3.78
C GLY A 193 -11.60 52.74 2.75
N GLU A 194 -11.29 52.40 1.49
CA GLU A 194 -11.06 53.40 0.44
C GLU A 194 -12.37 54.09 -0.01
N LYS A 195 -12.83 55.08 0.76
CA LYS A 195 -14.14 55.76 0.60
C LYS A 195 -14.53 56.11 -0.84
N VAL A 196 -13.61 56.69 -1.61
CA VAL A 196 -13.86 57.08 -3.01
C VAL A 196 -14.18 55.87 -3.88
N LYS A 197 -13.48 54.74 -3.67
CA LYS A 197 -13.73 53.49 -4.39
C LYS A 197 -15.03 52.85 -3.95
N VAL A 198 -15.34 52.89 -2.65
CA VAL A 198 -16.60 52.37 -2.09
C VAL A 198 -17.79 53.12 -2.68
N GLU A 199 -17.80 54.46 -2.62
CA GLU A 199 -18.88 55.30 -3.17
C GLU A 199 -19.05 55.15 -4.70
N ALA A 200 -17.95 54.92 -5.43
CA ALA A 200 -18.01 54.68 -6.87
C ALA A 200 -18.69 53.33 -7.18
N VAL A 201 -18.35 52.28 -6.43
CA VAL A 201 -18.93 50.96 -6.64
C VAL A 201 -20.37 50.88 -6.15
N GLU A 202 -20.71 51.50 -5.01
CA GLU A 202 -22.11 51.60 -4.55
C GLU A 202 -23.01 52.24 -5.62
N ARG A 203 -22.55 53.31 -6.27
CA ARG A 203 -23.27 53.92 -7.40
C ARG A 203 -23.43 52.97 -8.59
N TYR A 204 -22.40 52.18 -8.92
CA TYR A 204 -22.51 51.16 -9.97
C TYR A 204 -23.53 50.07 -9.61
N ILE A 205 -23.48 49.58 -8.37
CA ILE A 205 -24.36 48.53 -7.86
C ILE A 205 -25.83 49.00 -7.83
N LYS A 206 -26.08 50.27 -7.51
CA LYS A 206 -27.40 50.92 -7.58
C LYS A 206 -27.83 51.27 -9.01
N GLY A 207 -26.90 51.33 -9.96
CA GLY A 207 -27.18 51.59 -11.37
C GLY A 207 -27.21 53.07 -11.71
N GLU A 208 -26.55 53.87 -10.88
CA GLU A 208 -26.45 55.32 -10.97
C GLU A 208 -25.22 55.77 -11.80
N SER A 209 -24.28 54.86 -12.12
CA SER A 209 -23.08 55.14 -12.92
C SER A 209 -22.48 53.88 -13.55
N ASP A 210 -21.95 53.99 -14.78
CA ASP A 210 -21.34 52.86 -15.51
C ASP A 210 -19.79 52.91 -15.57
N ARG A 211 -19.15 53.94 -14.99
CA ARG A 211 -17.77 54.31 -15.39
C ARG A 211 -16.66 53.93 -14.43
N GLU A 212 -16.91 53.79 -13.13
CA GLU A 212 -15.86 53.55 -12.13
C GLU A 212 -16.08 52.24 -11.38
N LEU A 213 -15.18 51.28 -11.60
CA LEU A 213 -15.25 49.93 -11.05
C LEU A 213 -13.97 49.59 -10.30
N PHE A 214 -14.11 49.12 -9.07
CA PHE A 214 -13.00 48.76 -8.19
C PHE A 214 -13.22 47.36 -7.60
N LEU A 215 -12.11 46.64 -7.45
CA LEU A 215 -12.04 45.33 -6.80
C LEU A 215 -10.80 45.36 -5.90
N GLY A 216 -10.94 44.97 -4.64
CA GLY A 216 -9.86 44.89 -3.67
C GLY A 216 -9.03 43.62 -3.75
N GLY A 217 -8.35 43.27 -2.64
CA GLY A 217 -7.47 42.10 -2.52
C GLY A 217 -8.22 40.75 -2.49
N ASN A 218 -7.54 39.67 -2.10
CA ASN A 218 -8.10 38.31 -2.07
C ASN A 218 -9.42 38.25 -1.26
N LEU A 219 -10.45 37.70 -1.88
CA LEU A 219 -11.82 37.68 -1.37
C LEU A 219 -12.13 36.33 -0.69
N PRO A 220 -13.07 36.29 0.27
CA PRO A 220 -13.58 35.02 0.77
C PRO A 220 -14.23 34.24 -0.39
N GLU A 221 -13.60 33.15 -0.83
CA GLU A 221 -14.02 32.29 -1.95
C GLU A 221 -15.51 31.91 -1.90
N TYR A 222 -16.03 31.78 -0.68
CA TYR A 222 -17.40 31.45 -0.38
C TYR A 222 -18.43 32.48 -0.83
N ILE A 223 -18.17 33.78 -0.62
CA ILE A 223 -19.11 34.85 -0.98
C ILE A 223 -19.28 34.90 -2.49
N TRP A 224 -18.18 34.74 -3.25
CA TRP A 224 -18.24 34.64 -4.69
C TRP A 224 -19.07 33.45 -5.16
N ARG A 225 -18.90 32.28 -4.52
CA ARG A 225 -19.70 31.10 -4.86
C ARG A 225 -21.20 31.37 -4.72
N LEU A 226 -21.62 31.96 -3.60
CA LEU A 226 -23.04 32.25 -3.37
C LEU A 226 -23.57 33.33 -4.33
N LEU A 227 -22.80 34.40 -4.57
CA LEU A 227 -23.17 35.44 -5.54
C LEU A 227 -23.37 34.85 -6.95
N PHE A 228 -22.51 33.92 -7.36
CA PHE A 228 -22.69 33.18 -8.61
C PHE A 228 -23.93 32.27 -8.58
N SER A 229 -24.31 31.69 -7.44
CA SER A 229 -25.55 30.92 -7.36
C SER A 229 -26.80 31.79 -7.50
N ILE A 230 -26.79 33.01 -6.94
CA ILE A 230 -27.99 33.86 -6.87
C ILE A 230 -28.07 34.96 -7.93
N HIS A 231 -27.08 35.10 -8.81
CA HIS A 231 -27.01 36.18 -9.81
C HIS A 231 -28.21 36.24 -10.78
N GLN A 232 -28.93 35.14 -10.96
CA GLN A 232 -30.13 35.10 -11.81
C GLN A 232 -31.35 35.74 -11.14
N TYR A 233 -31.30 35.87 -9.81
CA TYR A 233 -32.42 36.24 -8.97
C TYR A 233 -32.26 37.63 -8.33
N SER A 234 -31.03 38.16 -8.25
CA SER A 234 -30.74 39.52 -7.78
C SER A 234 -29.91 40.29 -8.81
N ASN A 235 -30.46 41.44 -9.26
CA ASN A 235 -29.75 42.36 -10.16
C ASN A 235 -28.47 42.91 -9.51
N ILE A 236 -28.48 43.05 -8.19
CA ILE A 236 -27.33 43.52 -7.42
C ILE A 236 -26.25 42.45 -7.37
N ALA A 237 -26.60 41.19 -7.10
CA ALA A 237 -25.67 40.06 -7.17
C ALA A 237 -25.07 39.92 -8.58
N ARG A 238 -25.88 40.10 -9.62
CA ARG A 238 -25.41 40.12 -11.02
C ARG A 238 -24.35 41.20 -11.25
N ARG A 239 -24.57 42.42 -10.75
CA ARG A 239 -23.60 43.52 -10.88
C ARG A 239 -22.27 43.21 -10.18
N TYR A 240 -22.27 42.52 -9.04
CA TYR A 240 -21.02 42.05 -8.44
C TYR A 240 -20.26 41.05 -9.32
N VAL A 241 -20.97 40.10 -9.93
CA VAL A 241 -20.38 39.15 -10.89
C VAL A 241 -19.81 39.88 -12.11
N GLU A 242 -20.48 40.92 -12.61
CA GLU A 242 -19.98 41.78 -13.69
C GLU A 242 -18.71 42.56 -13.32
N ILE A 243 -18.63 43.08 -12.09
CA ILE A 243 -17.43 43.75 -11.58
C ILE A 243 -16.24 42.78 -11.62
N LEU A 244 -16.46 41.53 -11.17
CA LEU A 244 -15.43 40.50 -11.21
C LEU A 244 -15.01 40.17 -12.65
N ALA A 245 -15.98 39.98 -13.56
CA ALA A 245 -15.70 39.73 -14.97
C ALA A 245 -14.85 40.85 -15.60
N LYS A 246 -15.08 42.12 -15.23
CA LYS A 246 -14.36 43.28 -15.77
C LYS A 246 -12.99 43.52 -15.13
N LYS A 247 -12.82 43.23 -13.83
CA LYS A 247 -11.59 43.57 -13.08
C LYS A 247 -10.67 42.39 -12.79
N ASN A 248 -11.21 41.18 -12.73
CA ASN A 248 -10.46 39.95 -12.52
C ASN A 248 -11.06 38.80 -13.36
N VAL A 249 -10.87 38.90 -14.68
CA VAL A 249 -11.33 37.95 -15.69
C VAL A 249 -10.93 36.50 -15.34
N TRP A 250 -9.73 36.29 -14.80
CA TRP A 250 -9.22 34.98 -14.38
C TRP A 250 -9.99 34.43 -13.18
N GLY A 251 -10.13 35.23 -12.13
CA GLY A 251 -10.95 34.87 -10.97
C GLY A 251 -12.38 34.53 -11.40
N PHE A 252 -12.98 35.37 -12.24
CA PHE A 252 -14.30 35.12 -12.81
C PHE A 252 -14.40 33.75 -13.52
N MET A 253 -13.47 33.41 -14.40
CA MET A 253 -13.51 32.13 -15.13
C MET A 253 -13.35 30.91 -14.20
N ASN A 254 -12.57 31.03 -13.12
CA ASN A 254 -12.47 29.97 -12.10
C ASN A 254 -13.79 29.77 -11.35
N TYR A 255 -14.46 30.86 -10.93
CA TYR A 255 -15.76 30.77 -10.25
C TYR A 255 -16.87 30.31 -11.20
N ALA A 256 -16.89 30.80 -12.44
CA ALA A 256 -17.81 30.37 -13.49
C ALA A 256 -17.69 28.87 -13.76
N THR A 257 -16.46 28.36 -13.87
CA THR A 257 -16.18 26.92 -14.04
C THR A 257 -16.79 26.12 -12.89
N ARG A 258 -16.55 26.54 -11.64
CA ARG A 258 -17.07 25.85 -10.45
C ARG A 258 -18.60 25.90 -10.38
N TYR A 259 -19.19 27.05 -10.64
CA TYR A 259 -20.64 27.24 -10.66
C TYR A 259 -21.32 26.32 -11.68
N VAL A 260 -20.85 26.31 -12.94
CA VAL A 260 -21.45 25.47 -13.98
C VAL A 260 -21.23 23.97 -13.72
N CYS A 261 -20.08 23.59 -13.16
CA CYS A 261 -19.86 22.19 -12.77
C CYS A 261 -20.85 21.75 -11.66
N GLN A 262 -21.12 22.63 -10.70
CA GLN A 262 -22.11 22.38 -9.64
C GLN A 262 -23.53 22.27 -10.19
N THR A 263 -23.96 23.19 -11.06
CA THR A 263 -25.32 23.15 -11.65
C THR A 263 -25.56 21.93 -12.53
N LEU A 264 -24.51 21.39 -13.17
CA LEU A 264 -24.59 20.18 -13.98
C LEU A 264 -24.43 18.88 -13.18
N ASN A 265 -24.37 18.93 -11.84
CA ASN A 265 -24.13 17.78 -10.96
C ASN A 265 -22.90 16.94 -11.37
N GLN A 266 -21.86 17.58 -11.90
CA GLN A 266 -20.62 16.87 -12.23
C GLN A 266 -19.70 16.82 -11.00
N PRO A 267 -19.19 15.62 -10.62
CA PRO A 267 -18.27 15.49 -9.50
C PRO A 267 -17.02 16.34 -9.74
N GLN A 268 -16.38 16.80 -8.66
CA GLN A 268 -15.20 17.70 -8.67
C GLN A 268 -13.91 17.04 -9.21
N ASN A 269 -13.99 16.29 -10.33
CA ASN A 269 -12.82 15.70 -10.99
C ASN A 269 -11.88 16.74 -11.62
N TYR A 270 -12.26 18.02 -11.67
CA TYR A 270 -11.39 19.11 -12.13
C TYR A 270 -10.10 19.26 -11.29
N LYS A 271 -10.05 18.71 -10.07
CA LYS A 271 -8.88 18.82 -9.19
C LYS A 271 -7.71 17.90 -9.55
N ARG A 272 -7.93 16.80 -10.28
CA ARG A 272 -6.86 15.85 -10.66
C ARG A 272 -6.24 16.19 -12.01
N THR A 273 -7.05 16.38 -13.05
CA THR A 273 -6.55 16.60 -14.43
C THR A 273 -6.79 18.02 -14.95
N GLY A 274 -7.56 18.86 -14.27
CA GLY A 274 -7.94 20.19 -14.77
C GLY A 274 -8.93 20.18 -15.94
N SER A 275 -9.16 19.05 -16.62
CA SER A 275 -9.96 18.95 -17.86
C SER A 275 -11.46 18.76 -17.59
N ILE A 276 -12.28 19.16 -18.56
CA ILE A 276 -13.74 19.03 -18.53
C ILE A 276 -14.24 18.43 -19.83
N ASN A 277 -15.37 17.70 -19.78
CA ASN A 277 -15.96 17.15 -21.00
C ASN A 277 -16.54 18.26 -21.90
N LYS A 278 -16.74 17.93 -23.17
CA LYS A 278 -17.27 18.83 -24.21
C LYS A 278 -18.57 19.55 -23.80
N LYS A 279 -19.50 18.86 -23.15
CA LYS A 279 -20.78 19.46 -22.72
C LYS A 279 -20.52 20.56 -21.69
N THR A 280 -19.75 20.27 -20.65
CA THR A 280 -19.40 21.24 -19.59
C THR A 280 -18.58 22.40 -20.14
N TYR A 281 -17.65 22.14 -21.06
CA TYR A 281 -16.88 23.18 -21.73
C TYR A 281 -17.79 24.19 -22.43
N ASN A 282 -18.75 23.70 -23.22
CA ASN A 282 -19.67 24.56 -23.96
C ASN A 282 -20.58 25.36 -23.03
N GLU A 283 -21.07 24.76 -21.94
CA GLU A 283 -21.91 25.48 -20.95
C GLU A 283 -21.13 26.59 -20.23
N ILE A 284 -19.88 26.33 -19.83
CA ILE A 284 -19.02 27.37 -19.23
C ILE A 284 -18.74 28.47 -20.25
N GLN A 285 -18.41 28.12 -21.50
CA GLN A 285 -18.16 29.10 -22.54
C GLN A 285 -19.40 29.98 -22.78
N ASN A 286 -20.59 29.38 -22.85
CA ASN A 286 -21.85 30.10 -23.00
C ASN A 286 -22.12 31.02 -21.82
N PHE A 287 -21.87 30.56 -20.59
CA PHE A 287 -21.97 31.39 -19.40
C PHE A 287 -20.99 32.58 -19.45
N CYS A 288 -19.73 32.33 -19.78
CA CYS A 288 -18.70 33.37 -19.90
C CYS A 288 -19.04 34.42 -20.98
N LYS A 289 -19.67 34.01 -22.09
CA LYS A 289 -20.16 34.92 -23.14
C LYS A 289 -21.21 35.91 -22.62
N GLN A 290 -22.07 35.52 -21.67
CA GLN A 290 -23.07 36.41 -21.07
C GLN A 290 -22.43 37.59 -20.32
N PHE A 291 -21.16 37.47 -19.93
CA PHE A 291 -20.37 38.48 -19.24
C PHE A 291 -19.22 39.02 -20.11
N TRP A 292 -19.38 39.01 -21.44
CA TRP A 292 -18.46 39.60 -22.43
C TRP A 292 -17.03 39.01 -22.44
N ILE A 293 -16.85 37.77 -21.99
CA ILE A 293 -15.57 37.07 -22.13
C ILE A 293 -15.51 36.41 -23.53
N SER A 294 -14.47 36.73 -24.30
CA SER A 294 -14.28 36.16 -25.64
C SER A 294 -13.91 34.68 -25.59
N GLU A 295 -14.18 33.97 -26.68
CA GLU A 295 -13.84 32.55 -26.81
C GLU A 295 -12.33 32.31 -26.69
N GLU A 296 -11.51 33.19 -27.26
CA GLU A 296 -10.05 33.10 -27.19
C GLU A 296 -9.53 33.24 -25.75
N ARG A 297 -10.09 34.18 -24.97
CA ARG A 297 -9.71 34.36 -23.56
C ARG A 297 -10.12 33.17 -22.72
N PHE A 298 -11.31 32.63 -22.97
CA PHE A 298 -11.79 31.43 -22.31
C PHE A 298 -10.90 30.22 -22.63
N PHE A 299 -10.61 29.98 -23.91
CA PHE A 299 -9.79 28.86 -24.32
C PHE A 299 -8.35 28.96 -23.77
N ALA A 300 -7.75 30.15 -23.81
CA ALA A 300 -6.45 30.40 -23.19
C ALA A 300 -6.46 30.14 -21.68
N HIS A 301 -7.53 30.53 -20.98
CA HIS A 301 -7.70 30.21 -19.56
C HIS A 301 -7.74 28.70 -19.32
N ARG A 302 -8.49 27.96 -20.14
CA ARG A 302 -8.60 26.50 -20.03
C ARG A 302 -7.25 25.82 -20.25
N LEU A 303 -6.46 26.24 -21.24
CA LEU A 303 -5.09 25.74 -21.45
C LEU A 303 -4.19 25.98 -20.23
N ARG A 304 -4.33 27.11 -19.53
CA ARG A 304 -3.50 27.39 -18.33
C ARG A 304 -3.89 26.60 -17.08
N GLN A 305 -5.03 25.91 -17.07
CA GLN A 305 -5.39 25.01 -15.97
C GLN A 305 -4.56 23.71 -15.99
N HIS A 306 -3.83 23.49 -17.07
CA HIS A 306 -3.03 22.30 -17.31
C HIS A 306 -1.54 22.59 -17.13
N ASN A 307 -0.81 21.62 -16.60
CA ASN A 307 0.62 21.57 -16.82
C ASN A 307 0.86 21.10 -18.26
N LEU A 308 1.09 22.06 -19.16
CA LEU A 308 1.20 21.79 -20.59
C LEU A 308 2.42 20.92 -20.95
N ASN A 309 3.41 20.82 -20.07
CA ASN A 309 4.58 19.95 -20.23
C ASN A 309 4.36 18.53 -19.68
N ASN A 310 3.20 18.24 -19.08
CA ASN A 310 2.87 16.91 -18.58
C ASN A 310 2.30 16.05 -19.73
N GLU A 311 2.78 14.80 -19.85
CA GLU A 311 2.25 13.81 -20.80
C GLU A 311 0.74 13.61 -20.67
N GLU A 312 0.16 13.79 -19.48
CA GLU A 312 -1.28 13.70 -19.28
C GLU A 312 -2.08 14.78 -20.02
N PHE A 313 -1.46 15.93 -20.38
CA PHE A 313 -2.15 16.99 -21.11
C PHE A 313 -2.69 16.49 -22.46
N CYS A 314 -1.97 15.59 -23.14
CA CYS A 314 -2.42 15.03 -24.42
C CYS A 314 -3.73 14.23 -24.33
N LYS A 315 -4.11 13.80 -23.12
CA LYS A 315 -5.35 13.04 -22.84
C LYS A 315 -6.53 13.96 -22.50
N THR A 316 -6.36 15.28 -22.55
CA THR A 316 -7.39 16.26 -22.17
C THR A 316 -8.22 16.71 -23.37
N TYR A 317 -9.49 17.04 -23.12
CA TYR A 317 -10.36 17.59 -24.16
C TYR A 317 -9.84 18.93 -24.70
N GLU A 318 -9.22 19.76 -23.85
CA GLU A 318 -8.59 21.00 -24.28
C GLU A 318 -7.42 20.79 -25.26
N TYR A 319 -6.66 19.69 -25.11
CA TYR A 319 -5.62 19.31 -26.06
C TYR A 319 -6.20 18.86 -27.40
N GLU A 320 -7.20 17.97 -27.38
CA GLU A 320 -7.89 17.54 -28.60
C GLU A 320 -8.46 18.75 -29.35
N MET A 321 -9.06 19.70 -28.62
CA MET A 321 -9.57 20.95 -29.17
C MET A 321 -8.44 21.85 -29.70
N LEU A 322 -7.28 21.91 -29.03
CA LEU A 322 -6.12 22.67 -29.52
C LEU A 322 -5.63 22.14 -30.86
N CYS A 323 -5.50 20.81 -31.01
CA CYS A 323 -5.09 20.18 -32.25
C CYS A 323 -6.13 20.37 -33.36
N SER A 324 -7.42 20.09 -33.10
CA SER A 324 -8.51 20.26 -34.07
C SER A 324 -8.65 21.72 -34.53
N VAL A 325 -8.58 22.69 -33.62
CA VAL A 325 -8.69 24.11 -33.99
C VAL A 325 -7.42 24.60 -34.70
N ALA A 326 -6.24 24.02 -34.43
CA ALA A 326 -5.03 24.34 -35.19
C ALA A 326 -5.14 23.90 -36.66
N GLU A 327 -5.83 22.80 -36.95
CA GLU A 327 -6.11 22.33 -38.31
C GLU A 327 -7.21 23.14 -38.99
N GLU A 328 -8.32 23.40 -38.30
CA GLU A 328 -9.52 24.01 -38.88
C GLU A 328 -9.47 25.54 -38.93
N ASN A 329 -8.84 26.20 -37.94
CA ASN A 329 -8.81 27.66 -37.79
C ASN A 329 -7.51 28.14 -37.08
N PRO A 330 -6.37 28.11 -37.78
CA PRO A 330 -5.07 28.47 -37.20
C PRO A 330 -5.01 29.94 -36.71
N GLU A 331 -5.78 30.84 -37.32
CA GLU A 331 -5.87 32.23 -36.86
C GLU A 331 -6.47 32.36 -35.45
N PHE A 332 -7.46 31.51 -35.11
CA PHE A 332 -8.03 31.48 -33.76
C PHE A 332 -6.99 31.03 -32.73
N VAL A 333 -6.19 30.01 -33.05
CA VAL A 333 -5.08 29.57 -32.18
C VAL A 333 -4.08 30.71 -32.01
N GLN A 334 -3.72 31.41 -33.09
CA GLN A 334 -2.78 32.52 -33.05
C GLN A 334 -3.28 33.70 -32.19
N ARG A 335 -4.58 34.03 -32.25
CA ARG A 335 -5.21 35.03 -31.36
C ARG A 335 -5.27 34.56 -29.91
N THR A 336 -5.63 33.30 -29.67
CA THR A 336 -5.65 32.68 -28.33
C THR A 336 -4.28 32.73 -27.67
N LEU A 337 -3.23 32.45 -28.43
CA LEU A 337 -1.84 32.45 -27.96
C LEU A 337 -1.34 33.83 -27.51
N GLN A 338 -2.06 34.93 -27.80
CA GLN A 338 -1.75 36.25 -27.24
C GLN A 338 -2.17 36.35 -25.75
N TYR A 339 -3.03 35.46 -25.27
CA TYR A 339 -3.54 35.46 -23.90
C TYR A 339 -2.86 34.42 -22.99
N VAL A 340 -1.89 33.63 -23.49
CA VAL A 340 -1.10 32.69 -22.66
C VAL A 340 0.21 33.32 -22.17
N SER A 341 0.86 32.73 -21.17
CA SER A 341 2.20 33.17 -20.75
C SER A 341 3.23 32.79 -21.82
N LYS A 342 4.41 33.42 -21.79
CA LYS A 342 5.49 33.16 -22.76
C LYS A 342 5.99 31.71 -22.69
N SER A 343 6.13 31.17 -21.49
CA SER A 343 6.47 29.76 -21.29
C SER A 343 5.40 28.84 -21.88
N ASN A 344 4.11 29.09 -21.61
CA ASN A 344 3.03 28.29 -22.18
C ASN A 344 2.96 28.41 -23.71
N TYR A 345 3.32 29.57 -24.27
CA TYR A 345 3.43 29.74 -25.72
C TYR A 345 4.49 28.80 -26.31
N LEU A 346 5.69 28.74 -25.74
CA LEU A 346 6.77 27.86 -26.21
C LEU A 346 6.37 26.39 -26.11
N ILE A 347 5.72 25.99 -25.02
CA ILE A 347 5.25 24.62 -24.83
C ILE A 347 4.18 24.26 -25.86
N ILE A 348 3.15 25.09 -26.05
CA ILE A 348 2.11 24.85 -27.07
C ILE A 348 2.74 24.83 -28.46
N ALA A 349 3.69 25.73 -28.74
CA ALA A 349 4.38 25.79 -30.00
C ALA A 349 5.16 24.50 -30.29
N ARG A 350 5.85 23.97 -29.29
CA ARG A 350 6.50 22.65 -29.36
C ARG A 350 5.53 21.54 -29.70
N THR A 351 4.46 21.44 -28.93
CA THR A 351 3.43 20.41 -29.10
C THR A 351 2.86 20.42 -30.52
N LEU A 352 2.60 21.61 -31.07
CA LEU A 352 2.09 21.76 -32.43
C LEU A 352 3.17 21.45 -33.49
N ALA A 353 4.43 21.82 -33.25
CA ALA A 353 5.54 21.50 -34.15
C ALA A 353 5.79 19.99 -34.24
N GLU A 354 5.70 19.25 -33.13
CA GLU A 354 5.78 17.79 -33.08
C GLU A 354 4.68 17.09 -33.90
N LYS A 355 3.52 17.76 -34.06
CA LYS A 355 2.40 17.30 -34.90
C LYS A 355 2.50 17.76 -36.36
N GLY A 356 3.60 18.44 -36.74
CA GLY A 356 3.86 18.86 -38.11
C GLY A 356 3.22 20.19 -38.52
N HIS A 357 2.74 21.00 -37.58
CA HIS A 357 2.17 22.31 -37.89
C HIS A 357 3.27 23.38 -38.02
N GLU A 358 3.23 24.17 -39.10
CA GLU A 358 4.13 25.31 -39.28
C GLU A 358 3.75 26.49 -38.38
N LEU A 359 4.66 26.89 -37.50
CA LEU A 359 4.51 28.05 -36.63
C LEU A 359 5.45 29.17 -37.03
N ASN A 360 5.10 30.40 -36.65
CA ASN A 360 5.92 31.57 -36.90
C ASN A 360 7.23 31.50 -36.09
N ARG A 361 8.30 31.01 -36.76
CA ARG A 361 9.65 30.86 -36.19
C ARG A 361 10.21 32.18 -35.65
N GLY A 362 9.87 33.32 -36.26
CA GLY A 362 10.26 34.64 -35.77
C GLY A 362 9.65 34.97 -34.41
N ARG A 363 8.34 34.72 -34.23
CA ARG A 363 7.66 34.91 -32.95
C ARG A 363 8.16 33.92 -31.89
N MET A 364 8.39 32.66 -32.24
CA MET A 364 8.97 31.66 -31.32
C MET A 364 10.34 32.09 -30.81
N ARG A 365 11.19 32.59 -31.71
CA ARG A 365 12.48 33.18 -31.36
C ARG A 365 12.33 34.36 -30.39
N GLU A 366 11.43 35.29 -30.67
CA GLU A 366 11.19 36.45 -29.81
C GLU A 366 10.70 36.03 -28.41
N GLU A 367 9.71 35.13 -28.34
CA GLU A 367 9.16 34.65 -27.07
C GLU A 367 10.19 33.84 -26.27
N PHE A 368 11.01 33.01 -26.94
CA PHE A 368 12.13 32.30 -26.34
C PHE A 368 13.15 33.28 -25.74
N PHE A 369 13.57 34.27 -26.54
CA PHE A 369 14.54 35.26 -26.10
C PHE A 369 14.04 36.06 -24.89
N VAL A 370 12.76 36.43 -24.91
CA VAL A 370 12.16 37.18 -23.81
C VAL A 370 11.96 36.31 -22.57
N ALA A 371 11.55 35.04 -22.72
CA ALA A 371 11.45 34.09 -21.61
C ALA A 371 12.81 33.85 -20.95
N ALA A 372 13.85 33.57 -21.75
CA ALA A 372 15.23 33.38 -21.29
C ALA A 372 15.71 34.59 -20.46
N LEU A 373 15.38 35.82 -20.87
CA LEU A 373 15.77 37.05 -20.17
C LEU A 373 14.91 37.40 -18.95
N GLN A 374 13.62 37.03 -18.95
CA GLN A 374 12.71 37.30 -17.83
C GLN A 374 13.10 36.53 -16.56
N LEU A 375 13.63 35.31 -16.73
CA LEU A 375 14.12 34.47 -15.64
C LEU A 375 15.40 35.03 -15.00
N LYS A 376 16.09 35.98 -15.64
CA LYS A 376 17.34 36.54 -15.12
C LYS A 376 17.12 37.84 -14.35
N LEU A 377 17.92 38.03 -13.30
CA LEU A 377 17.99 39.27 -12.53
C LEU A 377 18.28 40.46 -13.44
N SER A 378 17.63 41.59 -13.16
CA SER A 378 17.83 42.84 -13.89
C SER A 378 19.30 43.24 -13.99
N THR A 379 20.10 42.98 -12.94
CA THR A 379 21.52 43.34 -12.87
C THR A 379 22.46 42.59 -13.82
N VAL A 380 22.07 41.43 -14.36
CA VAL A 380 22.91 40.62 -15.29
C VAL A 380 22.25 40.41 -16.66
N ARG A 381 21.01 40.90 -16.82
CA ARG A 381 20.18 40.68 -18.01
C ARG A 381 20.82 41.22 -19.29
N ASP A 382 21.41 42.42 -19.26
CA ASP A 382 22.05 43.01 -20.44
C ASP A 382 23.31 42.25 -20.87
N THR A 383 24.15 41.85 -19.91
CA THR A 383 25.36 41.07 -20.20
C THR A 383 25.03 39.68 -20.75
N TYR A 384 24.00 39.04 -20.18
CA TYR A 384 23.51 37.77 -20.65
C TYR A 384 22.87 37.87 -22.06
N ARG A 385 22.11 38.94 -22.32
CA ARG A 385 21.61 39.26 -23.67
C ARG A 385 22.76 39.38 -24.67
N ASP A 386 23.83 40.07 -24.30
CA ASP A 386 24.99 40.27 -25.19
C ASP A 386 25.74 38.95 -25.46
N TYR A 387 25.83 38.05 -24.48
CA TYR A 387 26.32 36.68 -24.68
C TYR A 387 25.45 35.88 -25.66
N LEU A 388 24.13 35.86 -25.46
CA LEU A 388 23.21 35.14 -26.35
C LEU A 388 23.30 35.63 -27.80
N LEU A 389 23.45 36.94 -27.99
CA LEU A 389 23.65 37.58 -29.30
C LEU A 389 25.08 37.39 -29.87
N GLY A 390 25.97 36.67 -29.19
CA GLY A 390 27.34 36.41 -29.62
C GLY A 390 28.28 37.62 -29.54
N LYS A 391 27.88 38.69 -28.84
CA LYS A 391 28.70 39.90 -28.63
C LYS A 391 29.70 39.73 -27.47
N LEU A 392 29.47 38.75 -26.62
CA LEU A 392 30.30 38.41 -25.46
C LEU A 392 30.70 36.93 -25.54
N SER A 393 31.93 36.62 -25.18
CA SER A 393 32.47 35.26 -25.23
C SER A 393 31.98 34.40 -24.06
N PHE A 394 32.05 33.08 -24.25
CA PHE A 394 31.72 32.11 -23.20
C PHE A 394 32.58 32.27 -21.93
N ASP A 395 33.87 32.56 -22.11
CA ASP A 395 34.81 32.75 -21.00
C ASP A 395 34.50 34.00 -20.18
N GLU A 396 34.10 35.10 -20.82
CA GLU A 396 33.65 36.31 -20.13
C GLU A 396 32.40 36.03 -19.30
N MET A 397 31.44 35.27 -19.85
CA MET A 397 30.24 34.87 -19.11
C MET A 397 30.58 33.94 -17.93
N LYS A 398 31.53 33.02 -18.12
CA LYS A 398 32.03 32.12 -17.07
C LYS A 398 32.62 32.87 -15.88
N GLN A 399 33.33 33.99 -16.10
CA GLN A 399 33.86 34.80 -15.00
C GLN A 399 32.74 35.47 -14.19
N ILE A 400 31.68 35.94 -14.85
CA ILE A 400 30.54 36.58 -14.18
C ILE A 400 29.76 35.56 -13.34
N LEU A 401 29.54 34.37 -13.89
CA LEU A 401 28.77 33.29 -13.24
C LEU A 401 29.52 32.53 -12.15
N LYS A 402 30.83 32.77 -11.96
CA LYS A 402 31.56 32.28 -10.77
C LYS A 402 31.01 32.84 -9.47
N ASN A 403 30.35 33.99 -9.49
CA ASN A 403 29.75 34.57 -8.29
C ASN A 403 28.54 33.71 -7.83
N PRO A 404 28.56 33.15 -6.61
CA PRO A 404 27.49 32.29 -6.10
C PRO A 404 26.10 32.94 -6.14
N LYS A 405 26.02 34.28 -6.06
CA LYS A 405 24.78 35.06 -6.16
C LYS A 405 24.01 34.80 -7.46
N TYR A 406 24.72 34.50 -8.55
CA TYR A 406 24.14 34.31 -9.89
C TYR A 406 24.08 32.84 -10.31
N ARG A 407 24.77 31.95 -9.58
CA ARG A 407 24.94 30.53 -9.93
C ARG A 407 23.68 29.69 -9.79
N ASN A 408 22.86 29.95 -8.79
CA ASN A 408 21.64 29.17 -8.50
C ASN A 408 20.41 29.64 -9.29
N MET A 409 20.52 30.75 -10.04
CA MET A 409 19.38 31.39 -10.74
C MET A 409 19.30 31.01 -12.22
N TYR A 410 20.23 30.16 -12.68
CA TYR A 410 20.42 29.90 -14.10
C TYR A 410 19.56 28.73 -14.62
N TRP A 411 19.06 27.88 -13.71
CA TRP A 411 18.47 26.56 -13.97
C TRP A 411 16.99 26.55 -14.41
N ASP A 412 16.34 27.70 -14.51
CA ASP A 412 14.88 27.76 -14.67
C ASP A 412 14.39 27.69 -16.13
N MET A 413 15.29 27.63 -17.12
CA MET A 413 14.88 27.43 -18.52
C MET A 413 14.93 25.93 -18.86
N PRO A 414 13.80 25.29 -19.15
CA PRO A 414 13.80 23.85 -19.40
C PRO A 414 14.43 23.51 -20.75
N VAL A 415 15.01 22.31 -20.82
CA VAL A 415 15.74 21.80 -21.99
C VAL A 415 14.84 21.76 -23.22
N LEU A 416 13.57 21.47 -23.02
CA LEU A 416 12.54 21.33 -24.06
C LEU A 416 12.32 22.62 -24.85
N GLU A 417 12.33 23.79 -24.19
CA GLU A 417 12.24 25.09 -24.83
C GLU A 417 13.46 25.37 -25.70
N VAL A 418 14.64 24.89 -25.31
CA VAL A 418 15.89 25.06 -26.06
C VAL A 418 15.92 24.18 -27.31
N VAL A 419 15.43 22.94 -27.20
CA VAL A 419 15.34 22.00 -28.34
C VAL A 419 14.57 22.64 -29.51
N LEU A 420 13.50 23.40 -29.24
CA LEU A 420 12.65 24.05 -30.26
C LEU A 420 13.38 24.88 -31.31
N LEU A 421 14.50 25.48 -30.93
CA LEU A 421 15.23 26.41 -31.78
C LEU A 421 16.64 25.92 -32.09
N TRP A 422 17.00 24.70 -31.68
CA TRP A 422 18.36 24.18 -31.80
C TRP A 422 18.90 24.18 -33.23
N ASP A 423 18.08 23.81 -34.20
CA ASP A 423 18.44 23.67 -35.61
C ASP A 423 18.55 25.00 -36.36
N ILE A 424 17.96 26.08 -35.83
CA ILE A 424 17.80 27.35 -36.55
C ILE A 424 18.26 28.60 -35.79
N ASP A 425 18.65 28.48 -34.52
CA ASP A 425 19.06 29.65 -33.71
C ASP A 425 20.33 29.40 -32.88
N ASP A 426 21.37 30.18 -33.18
CA ASP A 426 22.61 30.21 -32.39
C ASP A 426 22.38 30.61 -30.93
N VAL A 427 21.32 31.39 -30.65
CA VAL A 427 20.95 31.78 -29.28
C VAL A 427 20.64 30.53 -28.45
N ALA A 428 19.89 29.58 -29.00
CA ALA A 428 19.50 28.36 -28.30
C ALA A 428 20.73 27.46 -28.04
N LYS A 429 21.65 27.39 -29.00
CA LYS A 429 22.91 26.63 -28.84
C LYS A 429 23.80 27.21 -27.74
N ARG A 430 23.98 28.53 -27.73
CA ARG A 430 24.70 29.25 -26.66
C ARG A 430 24.02 29.08 -25.31
N GLU A 431 22.70 29.05 -25.29
CA GLU A 431 21.95 28.83 -24.06
C GLU A 431 22.19 27.43 -23.50
N ALA A 432 22.03 26.35 -24.28
CA ALA A 432 22.25 25.00 -23.76
C ALA A 432 23.69 24.78 -23.30
N ALA A 433 24.68 25.27 -24.05
CA ALA A 433 26.09 25.14 -23.67
C ALA A 433 26.35 25.80 -22.30
N LEU A 434 25.75 26.97 -22.08
CA LEU A 434 25.88 27.70 -20.82
C LEU A 434 25.12 27.03 -19.67
N THR A 435 23.91 26.51 -19.93
CA THR A 435 23.12 25.73 -18.97
C THR A 435 23.89 24.47 -18.55
N LEU A 436 24.29 23.63 -19.49
CA LEU A 436 25.02 22.40 -19.18
C LEU A 436 26.32 22.70 -18.43
N GLN A 437 27.08 23.71 -18.84
CA GLN A 437 28.37 24.02 -18.20
C GLN A 437 28.27 24.31 -16.70
N PHE A 438 27.27 25.08 -16.28
CA PHE A 438 27.12 25.48 -14.89
C PHE A 438 26.16 24.59 -14.10
N GLY A 439 25.44 23.71 -14.80
CA GLY A 439 24.32 22.92 -14.27
C GLY A 439 24.74 21.82 -13.33
N ASP A 440 23.77 21.44 -12.49
CA ASP A 440 23.84 20.21 -11.75
C ASP A 440 23.40 19.06 -12.66
N VAL A 441 24.12 17.95 -12.57
CA VAL A 441 23.89 16.73 -13.36
C VAL A 441 22.50 16.13 -13.09
N HIS A 442 21.89 16.48 -11.95
CA HIS A 442 20.57 16.05 -11.54
C HIS A 442 19.43 17.01 -11.92
N SER A 443 19.70 18.26 -12.33
CA SER A 443 18.66 19.26 -12.62
C SER A 443 18.60 19.68 -14.09
N VAL A 444 19.63 19.38 -14.88
CA VAL A 444 19.71 19.72 -16.31
C VAL A 444 19.97 18.45 -17.11
N TYR A 445 19.10 18.13 -18.08
CA TYR A 445 19.15 16.86 -18.80
C TYR A 445 19.75 16.99 -20.21
N LEU A 446 21.02 16.62 -20.36
CA LEU A 446 21.67 16.45 -21.67
C LEU A 446 20.98 15.35 -22.48
N TYR A 447 20.58 14.25 -21.83
CA TYR A 447 19.86 13.16 -22.51
C TYR A 447 18.59 13.64 -23.21
N GLU A 448 17.76 14.44 -22.54
CA GLU A 448 16.52 14.98 -23.12
C GLU A 448 16.79 15.86 -24.35
N LEU A 449 17.83 16.71 -24.28
CA LEU A 449 18.26 17.51 -25.43
C LEU A 449 18.63 16.62 -26.63
N LEU A 450 19.46 15.60 -26.40
CA LEU A 450 19.91 14.68 -27.44
C LEU A 450 18.76 13.85 -28.02
N TYR A 451 17.88 13.35 -27.15
CA TYR A 451 16.73 12.53 -27.53
C TYR A 451 15.76 13.32 -28.42
N GLU A 452 15.36 14.51 -27.98
CA GLU A 452 14.38 15.33 -28.69
C GLU A 452 14.92 15.86 -30.02
N CYS A 453 16.18 16.26 -30.07
CA CYS A 453 16.81 16.64 -31.33
C CYS A 453 16.98 15.44 -32.28
N SER A 454 17.28 14.24 -31.75
CA SER A 454 17.29 13.01 -32.55
C SER A 454 15.92 12.69 -33.14
N ALA A 455 14.84 12.90 -32.38
CA ALA A 455 13.47 12.73 -32.86
C ALA A 455 13.14 13.68 -34.03
N ARG A 456 13.81 14.84 -34.09
CA ARG A 456 13.70 15.82 -35.19
C ARG A 456 14.69 15.58 -36.33
N GLY A 457 15.41 14.46 -36.31
CA GLY A 457 16.35 14.08 -37.37
C GLY A 457 17.73 14.74 -37.27
N ILE A 458 18.09 15.32 -36.12
CA ILE A 458 19.44 15.84 -35.86
C ILE A 458 20.25 14.75 -35.16
N GLU A 459 21.37 14.34 -35.75
CA GLU A 459 22.22 13.31 -35.11
C GLU A 459 22.81 13.81 -33.78
N PRO A 460 22.67 13.06 -32.67
CA PRO A 460 23.18 13.43 -31.34
C PRO A 460 24.67 13.82 -31.31
N GLU A 461 25.50 13.17 -32.13
CA GLU A 461 26.93 13.48 -32.23
C GLU A 461 27.18 14.91 -32.68
N LYS A 462 26.36 15.41 -33.62
CA LYS A 462 26.43 16.79 -34.10
C LYS A 462 26.06 17.78 -33.01
N ILE A 463 25.11 17.43 -32.14
CA ILE A 463 24.71 18.27 -31.00
C ILE A 463 25.85 18.37 -30.00
N ILE A 464 26.53 17.24 -29.73
CA ILE A 464 27.72 17.21 -28.86
C ILE A 464 28.83 18.08 -29.44
N GLU A 465 29.10 17.98 -30.75
CA GLU A 465 30.08 18.83 -31.45
C GLU A 465 29.71 20.32 -31.37
N ASP A 466 28.43 20.66 -31.60
CA ASP A 466 27.92 22.02 -31.47
C ASP A 466 28.14 22.52 -30.03
N LEU A 467 27.74 21.76 -29.01
CA LEU A 467 27.93 22.13 -27.59
C LEU A 467 29.40 22.44 -27.26
N PHE A 468 30.33 21.64 -27.79
CA PHE A 468 31.77 21.91 -27.66
C PHE A 468 32.16 23.24 -28.33
N SER A 469 31.68 23.49 -29.55
CA SER A 469 31.98 24.72 -30.29
C SER A 469 31.48 25.98 -29.58
N TYR A 470 30.40 25.87 -28.78
CA TYR A 470 29.85 26.97 -27.98
C TYR A 470 30.38 27.02 -26.54
N GLY A 471 31.36 26.18 -26.17
CA GLY A 471 32.16 26.33 -24.95
C GLY A 471 31.89 25.31 -23.83
N LEU A 472 31.04 24.29 -24.04
CA LEU A 472 30.86 23.23 -23.05
C LEU A 472 32.18 22.47 -22.82
N SER A 473 32.63 22.42 -21.57
CA SER A 473 33.85 21.72 -21.19
C SER A 473 33.69 20.21 -21.30
N LYS A 474 34.75 19.52 -21.76
CA LYS A 474 34.81 18.07 -21.88
C LYS A 474 34.51 17.36 -20.57
N GLU A 475 35.00 17.89 -19.45
CA GLU A 475 34.79 17.31 -18.12
C GLU A 475 33.30 17.29 -17.75
N LYS A 476 32.58 18.39 -17.99
CA LYS A 476 31.14 18.45 -17.74
C LYS A 476 30.36 17.50 -18.62
N LEU A 477 30.71 17.40 -19.90
CA LEU A 477 30.06 16.47 -20.82
C LEU A 477 30.20 15.02 -20.33
N ILE A 478 31.39 14.63 -19.88
CA ILE A 478 31.64 13.29 -19.32
C ILE A 478 30.79 13.06 -18.07
N ASP A 479 30.73 14.03 -17.14
CA ASP A 479 29.93 13.92 -15.93
C ASP A 479 28.43 13.73 -16.23
N TYR A 480 27.86 14.48 -17.17
CA TYR A 480 26.48 14.26 -17.64
C TYR A 480 26.30 12.89 -18.29
N SER A 481 27.24 12.49 -19.17
CA SER A 481 27.15 11.23 -19.90
C SER A 481 27.09 10.04 -18.95
N VAL A 482 27.92 10.05 -17.91
CA VAL A 482 28.00 8.99 -16.90
C VAL A 482 26.75 8.95 -16.03
N GLU A 483 26.38 10.07 -15.38
CA GLU A 483 25.28 10.06 -14.42
C GLU A 483 23.94 9.87 -15.13
N GLN A 484 23.70 10.53 -16.27
CA GLN A 484 22.41 10.44 -16.96
C GLN A 484 22.21 9.12 -17.69
N ALA A 485 23.23 8.57 -18.36
CA ALA A 485 23.09 7.25 -18.97
C ALA A 485 22.76 6.15 -17.94
N SER A 486 23.17 6.33 -16.68
CA SER A 486 22.84 5.41 -15.59
C SER A 486 21.39 5.51 -15.09
N HIS A 487 20.71 6.64 -15.32
CA HIS A 487 19.34 6.90 -14.86
C HIS A 487 18.26 6.42 -15.84
N TYR A 488 18.50 6.48 -17.15
CA TYR A 488 17.53 6.06 -18.16
C TYR A 488 17.73 4.59 -18.52
N VAL A 489 16.94 3.68 -17.92
CA VAL A 489 17.10 2.21 -18.02
C VAL A 489 16.52 1.60 -19.31
N GLU A 490 15.79 2.37 -20.11
CA GLU A 490 15.08 1.95 -21.33
C GLU A 490 15.98 1.46 -22.50
N GLU A 491 15.32 0.91 -23.55
CA GLU A 491 15.90 0.44 -24.82
C GLU A 491 16.94 1.43 -25.37
N ARG A 492 18.04 0.88 -25.89
CA ARG A 492 19.23 1.65 -26.30
C ARG A 492 18.93 2.49 -27.56
N ASN A 493 18.45 3.72 -27.37
CA ASN A 493 18.20 4.68 -28.45
C ASN A 493 19.46 5.50 -28.83
N LYS A 494 19.40 6.23 -29.96
CA LYS A 494 20.53 7.03 -30.48
C LYS A 494 21.13 8.02 -29.48
N ALA A 495 20.30 8.67 -28.67
CA ALA A 495 20.77 9.63 -27.66
C ALA A 495 21.61 8.94 -26.58
N LYS A 496 21.15 7.78 -26.10
CA LYS A 496 21.89 6.96 -25.12
C LYS A 496 23.16 6.37 -25.74
N GLU A 497 23.14 5.97 -27.01
CA GLU A 497 24.33 5.48 -27.72
C GLU A 497 25.41 6.55 -27.84
N ALA A 498 25.03 7.81 -28.09
CA ALA A 498 25.99 8.92 -28.13
C ALA A 498 26.65 9.16 -26.76
N LEU A 499 25.88 9.07 -25.67
CA LEU A 499 26.44 9.15 -24.30
C LEU A 499 27.36 7.97 -23.99
N VAL A 500 26.97 6.74 -24.35
CA VAL A 500 27.80 5.54 -24.14
C VAL A 500 29.09 5.62 -24.96
N THR A 501 29.03 6.16 -26.18
CA THR A 501 30.21 6.38 -27.02
C THR A 501 31.22 7.31 -26.34
N ILE A 502 30.74 8.36 -25.65
CA ILE A 502 31.61 9.22 -24.83
C ILE A 502 32.21 8.43 -23.67
N ILE A 503 31.41 7.60 -22.97
CA ILE A 503 31.89 6.78 -21.85
C ILE A 503 33.01 5.84 -22.29
N ILE A 504 32.84 5.15 -23.42
CA ILE A 504 33.84 4.23 -23.96
C ILE A 504 35.09 5.00 -24.42
N LYS A 505 34.91 6.08 -25.17
CA LYS A 505 36.03 6.88 -25.70
C LYS A 505 36.87 7.53 -24.60
N GLU A 506 36.23 7.96 -23.52
CA GLU A 506 36.85 8.69 -22.41
C GLU A 506 37.08 7.80 -21.17
N GLN A 507 37.11 6.48 -21.36
CA GLN A 507 37.23 5.50 -20.28
C GLN A 507 38.42 5.76 -19.35
N ALA A 508 39.58 6.19 -19.88
CA ALA A 508 40.76 6.47 -19.06
C ALA A 508 40.53 7.60 -18.05
N TYR A 509 39.85 8.67 -18.47
CA TYR A 509 39.53 9.82 -17.61
C TYR A 509 38.44 9.46 -16.59
N ILE A 510 37.42 8.71 -17.02
CA ILE A 510 36.35 8.23 -16.14
C ILE A 510 36.93 7.33 -15.05
N MET A 511 37.88 6.46 -15.41
CA MET A 511 38.51 5.53 -14.47
C MET A 511 39.41 6.23 -13.45
N GLU A 512 40.09 7.33 -13.81
CA GLU A 512 40.84 8.16 -12.85
C GLU A 512 39.93 8.76 -11.78
N ARG A 513 38.69 9.09 -12.15
CA ARG A 513 37.68 9.73 -11.27
C ARG A 513 36.60 8.77 -10.80
N PHE A 514 36.81 7.47 -10.97
CA PHE A 514 35.81 6.43 -10.71
C PHE A 514 35.20 6.55 -9.31
N ASP A 515 36.02 6.94 -8.32
CA ASP A 515 35.58 7.05 -6.94
C ASP A 515 34.61 8.22 -6.66
N THR A 516 34.57 9.23 -7.53
CA THR A 516 33.73 10.43 -7.37
C THR A 516 32.28 10.25 -7.83
N TYR A 517 32.00 9.21 -8.61
CA TYR A 517 30.67 8.93 -9.16
C TYR A 517 29.73 8.23 -8.16
N SER A 518 28.42 8.32 -8.40
CA SER A 518 27.41 7.62 -7.61
C SER A 518 27.56 6.08 -7.69
N ALA A 519 27.01 5.34 -6.73
CA ALA A 519 27.10 3.87 -6.74
C ALA A 519 26.38 3.25 -7.95
N GLU A 520 25.29 3.86 -8.38
CA GLU A 520 24.54 3.58 -9.61
C GLU A 520 25.41 3.79 -10.84
N ALA A 521 26.01 4.98 -10.99
CA ALA A 521 26.86 5.32 -12.11
C ALA A 521 28.10 4.41 -12.20
N LYS A 522 28.76 4.11 -11.06
CA LYS A 522 29.89 3.17 -11.02
C LYS A 522 29.51 1.78 -11.55
N ALA A 523 28.33 1.28 -11.18
CA ALA A 523 27.86 -0.03 -11.66
C ALA A 523 27.55 0.00 -13.16
N TYR A 524 26.96 1.10 -13.64
CA TYR A 524 26.65 1.30 -15.04
C TYR A 524 27.92 1.39 -15.91
N ILE A 525 28.90 2.21 -15.50
CA ILE A 525 30.20 2.34 -16.18
C ILE A 525 30.86 0.98 -16.36
N LEU A 526 30.98 0.21 -15.28
CA LEU A 526 31.63 -1.10 -15.34
C LEU A 526 30.89 -2.09 -16.24
N ASN A 527 29.55 -2.03 -16.29
CA ASN A 527 28.76 -2.86 -17.20
C ASN A 527 28.98 -2.48 -18.67
N GLU A 528 28.95 -1.19 -19.02
CA GLU A 528 29.15 -0.75 -20.41
C GLU A 528 30.59 -1.00 -20.88
N LEU A 529 31.60 -0.71 -20.05
CA LEU A 529 32.99 -1.00 -20.39
C LEU A 529 33.26 -2.51 -20.51
N ALA A 530 32.60 -3.34 -19.66
CA ALA A 530 32.69 -4.79 -19.79
C ALA A 530 31.91 -5.34 -21.01
N ARG A 531 30.95 -4.60 -21.58
CA ARG A 531 30.33 -4.97 -22.86
C ARG A 531 31.27 -4.68 -24.03
N ASP A 532 32.03 -3.60 -23.94
CA ASP A 532 32.99 -3.19 -24.97
C ASP A 532 34.26 -4.06 -24.98
N ASN A 533 34.99 -4.10 -23.85
CA ASN A 533 36.23 -4.86 -23.74
C ASN A 533 36.39 -5.51 -22.36
N LYS A 534 35.88 -6.74 -22.21
CA LYS A 534 35.98 -7.51 -20.96
C LYS A 534 37.41 -7.65 -20.46
N VAL A 535 38.36 -7.93 -21.35
CA VAL A 535 39.75 -8.25 -20.99
C VAL A 535 40.44 -7.05 -20.34
N GLU A 536 40.29 -5.87 -20.92
CA GLU A 536 40.90 -4.62 -20.41
C GLU A 536 40.35 -4.22 -19.03
N ILE A 537 39.09 -4.57 -18.75
CA ILE A 537 38.37 -4.16 -17.55
C ILE A 537 38.50 -5.16 -16.39
N ARG A 538 38.94 -6.40 -16.65
CA ARG A 538 39.18 -7.44 -15.62
C ARG A 538 39.97 -6.93 -14.39
N PRO A 539 41.13 -6.26 -14.53
CA PRO A 539 41.92 -5.81 -13.38
C PRO A 539 41.15 -4.80 -12.51
N ILE A 540 40.33 -3.96 -13.14
CA ILE A 540 39.50 -2.96 -12.47
C ILE A 540 38.36 -3.62 -11.70
N LEU A 541 37.68 -4.60 -12.30
CA LEU A 541 36.62 -5.37 -11.65
C LEU A 541 37.16 -6.08 -10.40
N ILE A 542 38.32 -6.74 -10.54
CA ILE A 542 38.98 -7.47 -9.45
C ILE A 542 39.37 -6.51 -8.32
N LYS A 543 39.99 -5.37 -8.63
CA LYS A 543 40.34 -4.33 -7.64
C LYS A 543 39.13 -3.83 -6.83
N ASN A 544 37.96 -3.78 -7.45
CA ASN A 544 36.72 -3.26 -6.84
C ASN A 544 35.83 -4.31 -6.16
N LEU A 545 36.27 -5.58 -6.06
CA LEU A 545 35.55 -6.63 -5.32
C LEU A 545 35.33 -6.30 -3.82
N GLY A 546 36.08 -5.34 -3.28
CA GLY A 546 36.01 -4.87 -1.90
C GLY A 546 35.41 -3.49 -1.71
N ASP A 547 34.70 -2.95 -2.70
CA ASP A 547 34.04 -1.64 -2.63
C ASP A 547 33.03 -1.56 -1.47
N SER A 548 32.71 -0.37 -0.96
CA SER A 548 31.77 -0.17 0.15
C SER A 548 30.30 -0.44 -0.26
N SER A 549 29.94 -0.21 -1.52
CA SER A 549 28.59 -0.40 -2.07
C SER A 549 28.25 -1.87 -2.30
N LYS A 550 27.20 -2.37 -1.64
CA LYS A 550 26.70 -3.75 -1.83
C LYS A 550 26.17 -3.99 -3.25
N LYS A 551 25.53 -2.98 -3.86
CA LYS A 551 24.94 -3.04 -5.19
C LYS A 551 26.02 -3.16 -6.27
N LEU A 552 27.10 -2.37 -6.14
CA LEU A 552 28.26 -2.45 -7.03
C LEU A 552 28.95 -3.81 -6.95
N ARG A 553 29.25 -4.28 -5.73
CA ARG A 553 29.87 -5.61 -5.52
C ARG A 553 29.05 -6.75 -6.12
N LYS A 554 27.72 -6.71 -6.02
CA LYS A 554 26.85 -7.73 -6.63
C LYS A 554 26.98 -7.74 -8.15
N SER A 555 27.00 -6.58 -8.78
CA SER A 555 27.14 -6.43 -10.24
C SER A 555 28.50 -6.93 -10.73
N ILE A 556 29.59 -6.57 -10.02
CA ILE A 556 30.94 -7.04 -10.32
C ILE A 556 31.04 -8.57 -10.20
N VAL A 557 30.49 -9.15 -9.12
CA VAL A 557 30.45 -10.62 -8.95
C VAL A 557 29.70 -11.28 -10.09
N GLU A 558 28.59 -10.72 -10.55
CA GLU A 558 27.83 -11.26 -11.67
C GLU A 558 28.61 -11.23 -12.99
N LEU A 559 29.27 -10.11 -13.31
CA LEU A 559 30.12 -9.99 -14.51
C LEU A 559 31.26 -11.00 -14.50
N LEU A 560 32.02 -11.05 -13.39
CA LEU A 560 33.18 -11.95 -13.27
C LEU A 560 32.78 -13.43 -13.21
N SER A 561 31.64 -13.78 -12.59
CA SER A 561 31.15 -15.16 -12.55
C SER A 561 30.80 -15.72 -13.94
N LYS A 562 30.56 -14.85 -14.91
CA LYS A 562 30.30 -15.21 -16.32
C LYS A 562 31.58 -15.21 -17.18
N ASP A 563 32.72 -14.77 -16.64
CA ASP A 563 34.00 -14.64 -17.34
C ASP A 563 35.01 -15.66 -16.79
N ILE A 564 35.00 -16.87 -17.37
CA ILE A 564 35.83 -18.01 -16.92
C ILE A 564 37.32 -17.71 -17.09
N GLU A 565 37.71 -16.93 -18.10
CA GLU A 565 39.11 -16.58 -18.34
C GLU A 565 39.70 -15.65 -17.27
N ALA A 566 38.85 -14.95 -16.51
CA ALA A 566 39.29 -14.15 -15.37
C ALA A 566 39.61 -15.00 -14.13
N ALA A 567 39.35 -16.31 -14.15
CA ALA A 567 39.42 -17.16 -12.98
C ALA A 567 40.82 -17.24 -12.36
N GLU A 568 41.88 -17.22 -13.17
CA GLU A 568 43.27 -17.18 -12.68
C GLU A 568 43.57 -15.88 -11.93
N ASP A 569 43.23 -14.73 -12.53
CA ASP A 569 43.42 -13.40 -11.93
C ASP A 569 42.57 -13.23 -10.66
N VAL A 570 41.33 -13.74 -10.67
CA VAL A 570 40.43 -13.72 -9.51
C VAL A 570 40.96 -14.62 -8.38
N ALA A 571 41.55 -15.78 -8.71
CA ALA A 571 42.11 -16.69 -7.72
C ALA A 571 43.28 -16.09 -6.93
N LEU A 572 44.06 -15.18 -7.53
CA LEU A 572 45.13 -14.44 -6.83
C LEU A 572 44.61 -13.66 -5.60
N GLU A 573 43.34 -13.25 -5.62
CA GLU A 573 42.72 -12.48 -4.54
C GLU A 573 42.13 -13.34 -3.40
N LEU A 574 42.25 -14.67 -3.47
CA LEU A 574 41.79 -15.58 -2.39
C LEU A 574 42.44 -15.28 -1.03
N HIS A 575 43.66 -14.77 -1.04
CA HIS A 575 44.41 -14.44 0.17
C HIS A 575 44.38 -12.95 0.54
N ASN A 576 43.58 -12.11 -0.15
CA ASN A 576 43.50 -10.66 0.06
C ASN A 576 43.29 -10.30 1.54
N LYS A 577 43.83 -9.17 2.01
CA LYS A 577 43.71 -8.71 3.41
C LYS A 577 42.24 -8.47 3.84
N LYS A 578 41.38 -7.99 2.94
CA LYS A 578 39.97 -7.68 3.22
C LYS A 578 39.08 -8.93 3.15
N LYS A 579 38.35 -9.23 4.23
CA LYS A 579 37.42 -10.39 4.30
C LYS A 579 36.35 -10.36 3.20
N ILE A 580 35.81 -9.19 2.88
CA ILE A 580 34.75 -9.04 1.88
C ILE A 580 35.23 -9.38 0.46
N VAL A 581 36.50 -9.09 0.14
CA VAL A 581 37.12 -9.46 -1.15
C VAL A 581 37.20 -10.97 -1.24
N ARG A 582 37.77 -11.62 -0.21
CA ARG A 582 37.89 -13.09 -0.14
C ARG A 582 36.54 -13.78 -0.29
N GLU A 583 35.49 -13.28 0.39
CA GLU A 583 34.14 -13.83 0.24
C GLU A 583 33.63 -13.73 -1.20
N ASN A 584 33.82 -12.60 -1.88
CA ASN A 584 33.34 -12.42 -3.24
C ASN A 584 34.14 -13.25 -4.25
N VAL A 585 35.46 -13.36 -4.07
CA VAL A 585 36.34 -14.24 -4.85
C VAL A 585 35.87 -15.70 -4.75
N MET A 586 35.61 -16.19 -3.54
CA MET A 586 35.11 -17.56 -3.33
C MET A 586 33.77 -17.81 -4.03
N LYS A 587 32.85 -16.83 -4.05
CA LYS A 587 31.59 -16.96 -4.81
C LYS A 587 31.82 -17.07 -6.31
N ILE A 588 32.70 -16.23 -6.86
CA ILE A 588 33.03 -16.20 -8.29
C ILE A 588 33.66 -17.54 -8.71
N LEU A 589 34.68 -17.99 -7.96
CA LEU A 589 35.38 -19.24 -8.25
C LEU A 589 34.47 -20.48 -8.18
N LEU A 590 33.56 -20.52 -7.21
CA LEU A 590 32.57 -21.60 -7.12
C LEU A 590 31.49 -21.51 -8.21
N ALA A 591 31.17 -20.32 -8.70
CA ALA A 591 30.22 -20.14 -9.79
C ALA A 591 30.72 -20.73 -11.12
N TYR A 592 32.05 -20.80 -11.34
CA TYR A 592 32.64 -21.44 -12.51
C TYR A 592 32.41 -22.95 -12.57
N LYS A 593 32.15 -23.60 -11.42
CA LYS A 593 31.96 -25.06 -11.31
C LYS A 593 33.14 -25.88 -11.87
N ILE A 594 34.35 -25.37 -11.71
CA ILE A 594 35.59 -26.05 -12.11
C ILE A 594 36.26 -26.61 -10.85
N GLU A 595 36.69 -27.88 -10.92
CA GLU A 595 37.23 -28.61 -9.78
C GLU A 595 38.51 -27.97 -9.20
N THR A 596 39.43 -27.53 -10.06
CA THR A 596 40.67 -26.85 -9.66
C THR A 596 40.42 -25.63 -8.77
N TYR A 597 39.48 -24.75 -9.15
CA TYR A 597 39.15 -23.57 -8.35
C TYR A 597 38.36 -23.91 -7.10
N THR A 598 37.57 -24.99 -7.13
CA THR A 598 36.88 -25.51 -5.95
C THR A 598 37.88 -26.00 -4.89
N GLN A 599 38.95 -26.69 -5.32
CA GLN A 599 40.04 -27.11 -4.44
C GLN A 599 40.81 -25.91 -3.85
N LEU A 600 41.12 -24.89 -4.66
CA LEU A 600 41.74 -23.66 -4.15
C LEU A 600 40.88 -22.94 -3.10
N VAL A 601 39.56 -22.91 -3.27
CA VAL A 601 38.64 -22.37 -2.26
C VAL A 601 38.65 -23.23 -1.00
N GLN A 602 38.65 -24.57 -1.11
CA GLN A 602 38.75 -25.46 0.05
C GLN A 602 40.06 -25.26 0.84
N GLU A 603 41.18 -25.09 0.15
CA GLU A 603 42.47 -24.80 0.78
C GLU A 603 42.47 -23.44 1.47
N ALA A 604 41.98 -22.39 0.80
CA ALA A 604 41.87 -21.06 1.39
C ALA A 604 40.99 -21.04 2.64
N LEU A 605 39.92 -21.85 2.69
CA LEU A 605 39.04 -21.95 3.86
C LEU A 605 39.67 -22.62 5.09
N LYS A 606 40.76 -23.40 4.92
CA LYS A 606 41.52 -23.98 6.03
C LYS A 606 42.34 -22.93 6.80
N GLU A 607 42.60 -21.76 6.21
CA GLU A 607 43.35 -20.69 6.87
C GLU A 607 42.57 -20.06 8.03
N LYS A 608 43.23 -19.82 9.18
CA LYS A 608 42.60 -19.22 10.38
C LYS A 608 41.86 -17.90 10.09
N LYS A 609 42.35 -17.08 9.15
CA LYS A 609 41.73 -15.79 8.75
C LYS A 609 40.38 -15.95 8.01
N ASN A 610 40.03 -17.17 7.61
CA ASN A 610 38.82 -17.52 6.88
C ASN A 610 37.83 -18.38 7.70
N ALA A 611 38.07 -18.61 8.99
CA ALA A 611 37.21 -19.44 9.84
C ALA A 611 35.72 -19.06 9.75
N SER A 612 35.39 -17.77 9.85
CA SER A 612 34.01 -17.28 9.71
C SER A 612 33.40 -17.37 8.30
N LEU A 613 34.20 -17.68 7.27
CA LEU A 613 33.75 -17.96 5.90
C LEU A 613 33.58 -19.47 5.68
N ALA A 614 34.35 -20.31 6.38
CA ALA A 614 34.28 -21.76 6.26
C ALA A 614 32.87 -22.30 6.55
N GLU A 615 32.24 -21.85 7.63
CA GLU A 615 30.83 -22.19 7.95
C GLU A 615 29.88 -21.77 6.83
N LYS A 616 30.12 -20.61 6.20
CA LYS A 616 29.25 -20.04 5.17
C LYS A 616 29.35 -20.76 3.83
N PHE A 617 30.52 -21.29 3.48
CA PHE A 617 30.78 -21.98 2.21
C PHE A 617 30.76 -23.51 2.34
N ALA A 618 30.71 -24.07 3.55
CA ALA A 618 30.59 -25.51 3.79
C ALA A 618 29.44 -26.18 3.01
N PRO A 619 28.21 -25.61 2.93
CA PRO A 619 27.13 -26.20 2.13
C PRO A 619 27.40 -26.23 0.62
N LEU A 620 28.24 -25.30 0.13
CA LEU A 620 28.55 -25.14 -1.29
C LEU A 620 29.70 -26.06 -1.76
N LEU A 621 30.46 -26.63 -0.83
CA LEU A 621 31.69 -27.38 -1.11
C LEU A 621 31.56 -28.90 -0.98
N GLY A 622 30.45 -29.41 -0.44
CA GLY A 622 30.16 -30.85 -0.39
C GLY A 622 31.21 -31.71 0.32
N VAL A 623 32.06 -31.14 1.18
CA VAL A 623 33.15 -31.89 1.85
C VAL A 623 32.59 -32.70 3.00
N GLY A 624 32.71 -34.02 2.86
CA GLY A 624 32.32 -35.01 3.86
C GLY A 624 33.11 -34.94 5.16
N ARG A 625 32.39 -35.29 6.23
CA ARG A 625 32.82 -35.42 7.63
C ARG A 625 34.11 -36.24 7.78
N ASN A 626 35.15 -35.63 8.35
CA ASN A 626 36.20 -36.36 9.07
C ASN A 626 36.15 -35.93 10.55
N SER A 627 36.21 -36.93 11.43
CA SER A 627 36.08 -36.87 12.88
C SER A 627 37.22 -36.08 13.54
N GLU A 628 36.96 -34.83 13.97
CA GLU A 628 37.72 -34.19 15.04
C GLU A 628 37.31 -34.77 16.40
N ASN A 629 38.26 -34.97 17.31
CA ASN A 629 38.00 -35.42 18.67
C ASN A 629 37.20 -34.33 19.43
N ILE A 630 36.11 -34.69 20.11
CA ILE A 630 35.15 -33.75 20.69
C ILE A 630 35.81 -32.81 21.72
N GLU A 631 36.77 -33.31 22.48
CA GLU A 631 37.51 -32.55 23.49
C GLU A 631 38.34 -31.41 22.86
N GLU A 632 39.07 -31.69 21.78
CA GLU A 632 39.90 -30.70 21.07
C GLU A 632 39.05 -29.62 20.38
N LEU A 633 37.85 -30.00 19.91
CA LEU A 633 36.86 -29.06 19.40
C LEU A 633 36.31 -28.15 20.51
N CYS A 634 36.03 -28.69 21.69
CA CYS A 634 35.51 -27.93 22.84
C CYS A 634 36.53 -26.90 23.35
N ASP A 635 37.80 -27.28 23.47
CA ASP A 635 38.88 -26.39 23.92
C ASP A 635 39.11 -25.21 22.96
N ARG A 636 38.93 -25.44 21.64
CA ARG A 636 38.97 -24.35 20.64
C ARG A 636 37.80 -23.38 20.76
N ILE A 637 36.63 -23.86 21.15
CA ILE A 637 35.40 -23.06 21.24
C ILE A 637 35.40 -22.20 22.49
N VAL A 638 35.77 -22.77 23.64
CA VAL A 638 35.71 -22.15 24.97
C VAL A 638 37.08 -21.65 25.39
N THR A 639 37.41 -20.42 25.00
CA THR A 639 38.56 -19.72 25.58
C THR A 639 38.27 -19.32 27.03
N GLU A 640 39.31 -19.10 27.84
CA GLU A 640 39.17 -18.68 29.24
C GLU A 640 38.28 -17.44 29.42
N GLN A 641 38.42 -16.46 28.51
CA GLN A 641 37.57 -15.27 28.49
C GLN A 641 36.08 -15.60 28.23
N LYS A 642 35.79 -16.55 27.33
CA LYS A 642 34.42 -16.98 27.04
C LYS A 642 33.84 -17.81 28.19
N ARG A 643 34.64 -18.69 28.81
CA ARG A 643 34.27 -19.43 30.03
C ARG A 643 33.78 -18.47 31.11
N ASN A 644 34.59 -17.45 31.42
CA ASN A 644 34.24 -16.45 32.43
C ASN A 644 32.97 -15.66 32.06
N SER A 645 32.80 -15.28 30.79
CA SER A 645 31.60 -14.58 30.34
C SER A 645 30.32 -15.45 30.42
N LEU A 646 30.43 -16.75 30.18
CA LEU A 646 29.30 -17.68 30.30
C LEU A 646 28.96 -17.94 31.76
N LEU A 647 29.96 -18.14 32.62
CA LEU A 647 29.73 -18.33 34.05
C LEU A 647 29.14 -17.07 34.71
N GLN A 648 29.53 -15.87 34.28
CA GLN A 648 28.89 -14.63 34.73
C GLN A 648 27.40 -14.56 34.34
N LEU A 649 27.01 -15.19 33.23
CA LEU A 649 25.62 -15.26 32.80
C LEU A 649 24.83 -16.33 33.56
N ILE A 650 25.42 -17.50 33.78
CA ILE A 650 24.72 -18.70 34.22
C ILE A 650 24.84 -18.94 35.74
N GLY A 651 25.84 -18.32 36.39
CA GLY A 651 26.11 -18.44 37.82
C GLY A 651 27.14 -19.54 38.10
N ASP A 652 26.69 -20.80 38.01
CA ASP A 652 27.48 -21.98 38.38
C ASP A 652 27.91 -22.82 37.16
N GLU A 653 28.86 -23.74 37.36
CA GLU A 653 29.27 -24.68 36.32
C GLU A 653 28.18 -25.71 36.01
N PRO A 654 27.89 -25.99 34.72
CA PRO A 654 26.85 -26.94 34.32
C PRO A 654 27.12 -28.35 34.84
N GLN A 655 26.18 -28.89 35.61
CA GLN A 655 26.21 -30.27 36.10
C GLN A 655 25.42 -31.19 35.15
N ILE A 656 25.90 -31.38 33.93
CA ILE A 656 25.25 -32.19 32.89
C ILE A 656 25.98 -33.52 32.75
N ARG A 657 25.27 -34.65 32.83
CA ARG A 657 25.88 -35.98 32.67
C ARG A 657 26.23 -36.31 31.23
N LEU A 658 27.15 -37.24 31.04
CA LEU A 658 27.41 -37.85 29.73
C LEU A 658 26.22 -38.73 29.31
N ARG A 659 25.99 -38.87 27.99
CA ARG A 659 24.77 -39.50 27.44
C ARG A 659 24.53 -40.94 27.89
N HIS A 660 25.60 -41.71 28.10
CA HIS A 660 25.54 -43.13 28.46
C HIS A 660 26.21 -43.45 29.82
N SER A 661 26.45 -42.43 30.64
CA SER A 661 27.08 -42.57 31.96
C SER A 661 26.33 -41.74 33.00
N ASN A 662 26.46 -42.11 34.28
CA ASN A 662 26.00 -41.27 35.38
C ASN A 662 27.05 -40.24 35.82
N GLU A 663 28.22 -40.24 35.16
CA GLU A 663 29.28 -39.25 35.39
C GLU A 663 28.92 -37.89 34.78
N VAL A 664 29.25 -36.83 35.51
CA VAL A 664 29.12 -35.45 35.05
C VAL A 664 30.19 -35.18 33.99
N ALA A 665 29.79 -34.65 32.84
CA ALA A 665 30.70 -34.27 31.78
C ALA A 665 31.60 -33.10 32.21
N ASP A 666 32.80 -32.99 31.64
CA ASP A 666 33.64 -31.80 31.84
C ASP A 666 32.83 -30.54 31.50
N ALA A 667 32.83 -29.55 32.39
CA ALA A 667 32.09 -28.31 32.23
C ALA A 667 32.42 -27.60 30.91
N THR A 668 33.63 -27.78 30.39
CA THR A 668 34.10 -27.23 29.11
C THR A 668 33.28 -27.77 27.93
N ILE A 669 32.87 -29.04 27.96
CA ILE A 669 32.03 -29.66 26.91
C ILE A 669 30.64 -29.02 26.90
N SER A 670 30.03 -28.91 28.08
CA SER A 670 28.72 -28.29 28.26
C SER A 670 28.72 -26.80 27.92
N LEU A 671 29.76 -26.07 28.30
CA LEU A 671 29.93 -24.65 27.97
C LEU A 671 30.21 -24.45 26.48
N ALA A 672 30.94 -25.35 25.83
CA ALA A 672 31.18 -25.31 24.38
C ALA A 672 29.87 -25.45 23.62
N TYR A 673 29.03 -26.40 24.04
CA TYR A 673 27.69 -26.60 23.48
C TYR A 673 26.83 -25.32 23.58
N LEU A 674 26.76 -24.71 24.77
CA LEU A 674 25.96 -23.50 24.99
C LEU A 674 26.52 -22.28 24.24
N GLN A 675 27.84 -22.13 24.20
CA GLN A 675 28.52 -21.02 23.54
C GLN A 675 28.16 -20.93 22.05
N GLN A 676 28.00 -22.08 21.39
CA GLN A 676 27.62 -22.15 19.98
C GLN A 676 26.30 -21.42 19.72
N TYR A 677 25.34 -21.49 20.64
CA TYR A 677 24.04 -20.84 20.49
C TYR A 677 23.99 -19.44 21.09
N ILE A 678 24.48 -19.23 22.31
CA ILE A 678 24.29 -17.95 23.05
C ILE A 678 24.91 -16.76 22.33
N SER A 679 26.06 -16.96 21.66
CA SER A 679 26.80 -15.88 20.99
C SER A 679 26.33 -15.58 19.57
N ASP A 680 25.38 -16.35 19.05
CA ASP A 680 24.80 -16.15 17.73
C ASP A 680 23.35 -15.69 17.83
N SER A 681 23.01 -14.79 16.94
CA SER A 681 21.72 -14.16 16.87
C SER A 681 20.76 -14.88 15.91
N VAL A 682 21.26 -15.87 15.15
CA VAL A 682 20.49 -16.70 14.21
C VAL A 682 19.84 -17.89 14.95
N ILE A 683 18.56 -18.13 14.67
CA ILE A 683 17.77 -19.20 15.29
C ILE A 683 17.74 -20.43 14.40
N GLU A 684 18.66 -21.36 14.63
CA GLU A 684 18.81 -22.61 13.88
C GLU A 684 19.56 -23.68 14.68
N LYS A 685 19.55 -24.92 14.19
CA LYS A 685 20.42 -25.99 14.68
C LYS A 685 21.83 -25.81 14.09
N LYS A 686 22.86 -26.05 14.90
CA LYS A 686 24.26 -25.88 14.51
C LYS A 686 24.96 -27.22 14.45
N GLU A 687 25.63 -27.51 13.33
CA GLU A 687 26.28 -28.81 13.11
C GLU A 687 27.34 -29.13 14.18
N ALA A 688 28.20 -28.15 14.52
CA ALA A 688 29.21 -28.33 15.56
C ALA A 688 28.60 -28.60 16.94
N ALA A 689 27.45 -27.97 17.22
CA ALA A 689 26.75 -28.18 18.49
C ALA A 689 26.05 -29.54 18.54
N GLU A 690 25.48 -30.03 17.44
CA GLU A 690 24.88 -31.38 17.37
C GLU A 690 25.92 -32.47 17.65
N ILE A 691 27.17 -32.29 17.19
CA ILE A 691 28.29 -33.20 17.49
C ILE A 691 28.58 -33.19 19.00
N ILE A 692 28.75 -32.02 19.61
CA ILE A 692 29.04 -31.90 21.05
C ILE A 692 27.88 -32.42 21.89
N GLY A 693 26.65 -32.00 21.57
CA GLY A 693 25.42 -32.37 22.26
C GLY A 693 25.12 -33.87 22.19
N SER A 694 25.62 -34.58 21.17
CA SER A 694 25.47 -36.04 21.08
C SER A 694 26.17 -36.81 22.20
N SER A 695 27.10 -36.17 22.92
CA SER A 695 27.83 -36.73 24.07
C SER A 695 27.19 -36.44 25.43
N LEU A 696 26.20 -35.54 25.49
CA LEU A 696 25.58 -35.06 26.72
C LEU A 696 24.21 -35.69 26.96
N ASN A 697 23.80 -35.78 28.23
CA ASN A 697 22.49 -36.29 28.62
C ASN A 697 21.37 -35.30 28.24
N GLU A 698 20.39 -35.80 27.49
CA GLU A 698 19.31 -34.99 26.92
C GLU A 698 18.35 -34.42 27.97
N GLN A 699 18.08 -35.17 29.04
CA GLN A 699 17.19 -34.74 30.12
C GLN A 699 17.84 -33.65 30.98
N ASP A 700 19.13 -33.82 31.33
CA ASP A 700 19.89 -32.81 32.07
C ASP A 700 20.02 -31.52 31.25
N LEU A 701 20.27 -31.64 29.93
CA LEU A 701 20.30 -30.50 29.01
C LEU A 701 18.97 -29.75 28.97
N LYS A 702 17.84 -30.47 28.93
CA LYS A 702 16.51 -29.87 28.94
C LYS A 702 16.26 -29.06 30.23
N GLU A 703 16.55 -29.64 31.39
CA GLU A 703 16.40 -28.97 32.69
C GLU A 703 17.30 -27.73 32.77
N TYR A 704 18.54 -27.85 32.30
CA TYR A 704 19.50 -26.76 32.30
C TYR A 704 19.11 -25.62 31.34
N VAL A 705 18.65 -25.94 30.14
CA VAL A 705 18.15 -24.96 29.17
C VAL A 705 16.93 -24.22 29.71
N GLN A 706 16.04 -24.91 30.42
CA GLN A 706 14.91 -24.26 31.08
C GLN A 706 15.39 -23.27 32.16
N ALA A 707 16.38 -23.64 32.96
CA ALA A 707 16.97 -22.74 33.98
C ALA A 707 17.63 -21.51 33.33
N ILE A 708 18.46 -21.70 32.30
CA ILE A 708 19.11 -20.59 31.56
C ILE A 708 18.07 -19.65 30.95
N TYR A 709 17.00 -20.20 30.37
CA TYR A 709 15.92 -19.40 29.82
C TYR A 709 15.27 -18.52 30.90
N GLN A 710 14.99 -19.05 32.09
CA GLN A 710 14.42 -18.26 33.19
C GLN A 710 15.38 -17.16 33.66
N ILE A 711 16.68 -17.46 33.77
CA ILE A 711 17.70 -16.45 34.10
C ILE A 711 17.72 -15.35 33.05
N TRP A 712 17.72 -15.70 31.76
CA TRP A 712 17.71 -14.73 30.67
C TRP A 712 16.45 -13.87 30.66
N ILE A 713 15.28 -14.44 30.91
CA ILE A 713 14.02 -13.69 31.07
C ILE A 713 14.10 -12.74 32.26
N SER A 714 14.65 -13.16 33.39
CA SER A 714 14.83 -12.30 34.58
C SER A 714 15.79 -11.12 34.33
N GLN A 715 16.68 -11.24 33.35
CA GLN A 715 17.60 -10.19 32.87
C GLN A 715 16.99 -9.39 31.69
N ASP A 716 15.66 -9.28 31.63
CA ASP A 716 14.91 -8.56 30.60
C ASP A 716 15.17 -9.05 29.15
N ALA A 717 15.50 -10.34 28.99
CA ALA A 717 15.68 -10.98 27.70
C ALA A 717 16.65 -10.23 26.76
N ASP A 718 17.87 -9.94 27.24
CA ASP A 718 18.93 -9.23 26.48
C ASP A 718 19.05 -9.76 25.03
N VAL A 719 18.86 -8.86 24.06
CA VAL A 719 18.84 -9.14 22.63
C VAL A 719 20.15 -9.77 22.15
N LYS A 720 21.29 -9.46 22.78
CA LYS A 720 22.59 -10.03 22.40
C LYS A 720 22.69 -11.52 22.69
N LYS A 721 21.85 -12.05 23.58
CA LYS A 721 21.85 -13.45 24.06
C LYS A 721 20.62 -14.23 23.58
N ARG A 722 19.87 -13.69 22.61
CA ARG A 722 18.64 -14.30 22.09
C ARG A 722 18.82 -15.69 21.45
N GLY A 723 20.05 -16.10 21.15
CA GLY A 723 20.36 -17.47 20.71
C GLY A 723 19.98 -18.56 21.71
N ILE A 724 19.73 -18.20 22.98
CA ILE A 724 19.10 -19.08 23.99
C ILE A 724 17.76 -19.65 23.49
N LEU A 725 17.04 -18.91 22.64
CA LEU A 725 15.79 -19.40 22.03
C LEU A 725 16.03 -20.63 21.16
N SER A 726 17.16 -20.76 20.46
CA SER A 726 17.48 -21.96 19.68
C SER A 726 17.53 -23.20 20.57
N LEU A 727 18.24 -23.09 21.71
CA LEU A 727 18.32 -24.15 22.72
C LEU A 727 16.94 -24.48 23.28
N TYR A 728 16.18 -23.46 23.68
CA TYR A 728 14.83 -23.65 24.23
C TYR A 728 13.91 -24.36 23.22
N GLY A 729 13.97 -23.97 21.94
CA GLY A 729 13.24 -24.61 20.86
C GLY A 729 13.58 -26.10 20.71
N ILE A 730 14.87 -26.43 20.64
CA ILE A 730 15.36 -27.80 20.44
C ILE A 730 14.87 -28.76 21.54
N TYR A 731 14.93 -28.33 22.82
CA TYR A 731 14.57 -29.17 23.98
C TYR A 731 13.14 -28.97 24.49
N SER A 732 12.32 -28.18 23.80
CA SER A 732 10.96 -27.87 24.25
C SER A 732 10.02 -29.06 24.14
N ASP A 733 9.33 -29.36 25.24
CA ASP A 733 8.13 -30.21 25.28
C ASP A 733 6.84 -29.37 25.20
N ASP A 734 5.68 -30.02 25.21
CA ASP A 734 4.37 -29.35 25.14
C ASP A 734 4.16 -28.29 26.24
N LYS A 735 4.72 -28.50 27.44
CA LYS A 735 4.64 -27.55 28.55
C LYS A 735 5.51 -26.32 28.28
N MET A 736 6.76 -26.53 27.85
CA MET A 736 7.70 -25.46 27.48
C MET A 736 7.19 -24.64 26.29
N VAL A 737 6.57 -25.29 25.30
CA VAL A 737 5.91 -24.61 24.17
C VAL A 737 4.77 -23.72 24.67
N GLY A 738 3.96 -24.21 25.61
CA GLY A 738 2.89 -23.42 26.24
C GLY A 738 3.39 -22.16 26.93
N ILE A 739 4.55 -22.24 27.61
CA ILE A 739 5.21 -21.09 28.25
C ILE A 739 5.70 -20.09 27.19
N LEU A 740 6.42 -20.56 26.17
CA LEU A 740 6.98 -19.68 25.13
C LEU A 740 5.87 -18.99 24.32
N LYS A 741 4.74 -19.66 24.08
CA LYS A 741 3.57 -19.06 23.44
C LYS A 741 3.03 -17.85 24.22
N LYS A 742 2.90 -17.96 25.54
CA LYS A 742 2.49 -16.82 26.38
C LYS A 742 3.51 -15.69 26.33
N GLN A 743 4.80 -16.03 26.36
CA GLN A 743 5.88 -15.04 26.28
C GLN A 743 5.89 -14.29 24.94
N ILE A 744 5.60 -14.98 23.84
CA ILE A 744 5.45 -14.37 22.51
C ILE A 744 4.34 -13.29 22.52
N ASP A 745 3.21 -13.58 23.17
CA ASP A 745 2.11 -12.62 23.29
C ASP A 745 2.53 -11.39 24.13
N GLU A 746 3.23 -11.61 25.24
CA GLU A 746 3.78 -10.52 26.08
C GLU A 746 4.79 -9.65 25.32
N TRP A 747 5.77 -10.23 24.63
CA TRP A 747 6.73 -9.47 23.84
C TRP A 747 6.08 -8.65 22.72
N VAL A 748 4.97 -9.10 22.16
CA VAL A 748 4.23 -8.33 21.16
C VAL A 748 3.52 -7.14 21.81
N LEU A 749 2.97 -7.31 23.01
CA LEU A 749 2.36 -6.21 23.78
C LEU A 749 3.42 -5.18 24.19
N ASP A 750 4.63 -5.62 24.54
CA ASP A 750 5.76 -4.77 24.93
C ASP A 750 6.55 -4.18 23.73
N MET A 751 6.00 -4.26 22.52
CA MET A 751 6.63 -3.75 21.28
C MET A 751 7.98 -4.42 20.93
N ARG A 752 8.29 -5.60 21.46
CA ARG A 752 9.49 -6.41 21.20
C ARG A 752 9.28 -7.44 20.07
N GLY A 753 8.66 -7.00 18.96
CA GLY A 753 8.21 -7.86 17.86
C GLY A 753 9.30 -8.72 17.19
N LYS A 754 10.56 -8.29 17.21
CA LYS A 754 11.70 -9.06 16.67
C LYS A 754 12.03 -10.29 17.50
N ILE A 755 12.01 -10.18 18.83
CA ILE A 755 12.26 -11.31 19.74
C ILE A 755 11.09 -12.29 19.67
N ALA A 756 9.85 -11.79 19.60
CA ALA A 756 8.68 -12.61 19.37
C ALA A 756 8.77 -13.42 18.06
N ALA A 757 9.26 -12.81 16.98
CA ALA A 757 9.50 -13.51 15.71
C ALA A 757 10.62 -14.57 15.82
N ASP A 758 11.72 -14.27 16.52
CA ASP A 758 12.81 -15.22 16.78
C ASP A 758 12.33 -16.41 17.64
N ALA A 759 11.45 -16.16 18.62
CA ALA A 759 10.85 -17.21 19.44
C ALA A 759 9.90 -18.12 18.65
N VAL A 760 9.19 -17.58 17.65
CA VAL A 760 8.43 -18.41 16.70
C VAL A 760 9.34 -19.29 15.86
N ARG A 761 10.48 -18.78 15.41
CA ARG A 761 11.48 -19.62 14.70
C ARG A 761 12.01 -20.73 15.59
N ALA A 762 12.22 -20.44 16.87
CA ALA A 762 12.63 -21.44 17.86
C ALA A 762 11.59 -22.55 18.04
N LEU A 763 10.29 -22.22 18.05
CA LEU A 763 9.24 -23.25 18.03
C LEU A 763 9.37 -24.19 16.82
N GLY A 764 9.84 -23.67 15.68
CA GLY A 764 10.10 -24.47 14.47
C GLY A 764 11.21 -25.52 14.63
N LEU A 765 12.09 -25.35 15.61
CA LEU A 765 13.14 -26.32 15.95
C LEU A 765 12.65 -27.43 16.90
N SER A 766 11.45 -27.27 17.49
CA SER A 766 10.86 -28.22 18.41
C SER A 766 10.36 -29.48 17.70
N SER A 767 10.50 -30.63 18.36
CA SER A 767 9.89 -31.89 17.95
C SER A 767 8.43 -32.02 18.38
N SER A 768 7.91 -31.11 19.23
CA SER A 768 6.54 -31.12 19.72
C SER A 768 5.51 -30.88 18.61
N LYS A 769 4.47 -31.72 18.56
CA LYS A 769 3.30 -31.51 17.69
C LYS A 769 2.57 -30.21 18.05
N LEU A 770 2.53 -29.86 19.34
CA LEU A 770 1.92 -28.63 19.83
C LEU A 770 2.67 -27.38 19.35
N ALA A 771 3.99 -27.46 19.17
CA ALA A 771 4.79 -26.39 18.58
C ALA A 771 4.37 -26.13 17.12
N LEU A 772 4.32 -27.17 16.28
CA LEU A 772 3.90 -27.04 14.88
C LEU A 772 2.46 -26.52 14.76
N MET A 773 1.54 -27.01 15.59
CA MET A 773 0.16 -26.52 15.64
C MET A 773 0.09 -25.04 16.06
N SER A 774 0.96 -24.62 16.98
CA SER A 774 1.02 -23.23 17.45
C SER A 774 1.56 -22.30 16.36
N ILE A 775 2.63 -22.70 15.66
CA ILE A 775 3.18 -21.97 14.52
C ILE A 775 2.13 -21.86 13.41
N HIS A 776 1.45 -22.96 13.08
CA HIS A 776 0.35 -22.96 12.12
C HIS A 776 -0.75 -21.96 12.50
N ALA A 777 -1.22 -21.96 13.75
CA ALA A 777 -2.20 -20.98 14.21
C ALA A 777 -1.68 -19.53 14.08
N MET A 778 -0.39 -19.29 14.37
CA MET A 778 0.23 -17.97 14.27
C MET A 778 0.38 -17.48 12.82
N ALA A 779 0.71 -18.36 11.88
CA ALA A 779 0.89 -18.02 10.46
C ALA A 779 -0.37 -17.44 9.80
N PHE A 780 -1.56 -17.81 10.28
CA PHE A 780 -2.83 -17.40 9.69
C PHE A 780 -3.59 -16.35 10.52
N LYS A 781 -3.58 -16.44 11.85
CA LYS A 781 -4.46 -15.62 12.71
C LYS A 781 -3.76 -14.52 13.49
N TYR A 782 -2.43 -14.54 13.56
CA TYR A 782 -1.72 -13.64 14.45
C TYR A 782 -1.70 -12.21 13.91
N LYS A 783 -2.19 -11.25 14.69
CA LYS A 783 -2.35 -9.85 14.23
C LYS A 783 -1.02 -9.21 13.85
N HIS A 784 0.05 -9.45 14.60
CA HIS A 784 1.36 -8.83 14.37
C HIS A 784 2.07 -9.42 13.13
N LYS A 785 2.41 -8.56 12.15
CA LYS A 785 2.94 -8.98 10.83
C LYS A 785 4.25 -9.75 10.89
N GLN A 786 5.21 -9.33 11.73
CA GLN A 786 6.52 -9.99 11.82
C GLN A 786 6.42 -11.41 12.39
N VAL A 787 5.57 -11.61 13.40
CA VAL A 787 5.33 -12.93 14.02
C VAL A 787 4.63 -13.85 13.02
N ARG A 788 3.65 -13.32 12.28
CA ARG A 788 2.95 -14.05 11.21
C ARG A 788 3.90 -14.50 10.10
N ASN A 789 4.81 -13.64 9.66
CA ASN A 789 5.78 -13.98 8.62
C ASN A 789 6.80 -15.01 9.10
N ALA A 790 7.34 -14.86 10.32
CA ALA A 790 8.24 -15.85 10.91
C ALA A 790 7.57 -17.22 11.07
N ALA A 791 6.27 -17.25 11.40
CA ALA A 791 5.52 -18.49 11.47
C ALA A 791 5.37 -19.17 10.11
N LYS A 792 5.12 -18.40 9.03
CA LYS A 792 5.09 -18.94 7.66
C LYS A 792 6.44 -19.52 7.23
N GLU A 793 7.53 -18.78 7.48
CA GLU A 793 8.90 -19.25 7.22
C GLU A 793 9.18 -20.57 7.96
N ALA A 794 8.79 -20.66 9.23
CA ALA A 794 9.01 -21.86 10.05
C ALA A 794 8.20 -23.08 9.55
N LEU A 795 6.96 -22.89 9.07
CA LEU A 795 6.16 -23.98 8.47
C LEU A 795 6.78 -24.48 7.17
N SER A 796 7.22 -23.57 6.30
CA SER A 796 7.87 -23.91 5.04
C SER A 796 9.11 -24.77 5.27
N LEU A 797 9.96 -24.36 6.22
CA LEU A 797 11.14 -25.13 6.62
C LEU A 797 10.78 -26.49 7.23
N ALA A 798 9.74 -26.53 8.07
CA ALA A 798 9.26 -27.74 8.71
C ALA A 798 8.71 -28.77 7.71
N ALA A 799 8.07 -28.32 6.63
CA ALA A 799 7.59 -29.17 5.54
C ALA A 799 8.77 -29.71 4.72
N LYS A 800 9.67 -28.81 4.28
CA LYS A 800 10.88 -29.16 3.52
C LYS A 800 11.75 -30.19 4.24
N THR A 801 11.94 -30.04 5.55
CA THR A 801 12.75 -30.97 6.37
C THR A 801 12.12 -32.37 6.45
N ARG A 802 10.78 -32.46 6.37
CA ARG A 802 10.05 -33.73 6.39
C ARG A 802 9.88 -34.35 5.00
N GLY A 803 10.35 -33.67 3.95
CA GLY A 803 10.17 -34.14 2.57
C GLY A 803 8.71 -34.17 2.11
N ILE A 804 7.84 -33.41 2.77
CA ILE A 804 6.43 -33.27 2.42
C ILE A 804 6.15 -31.84 1.99
N THR A 805 5.07 -31.64 1.25
CA THR A 805 4.58 -30.31 0.89
C THR A 805 4.03 -29.57 2.11
N GLU A 806 4.01 -28.24 2.08
CA GLU A 806 3.39 -27.42 3.14
C GLU A 806 1.93 -27.83 3.36
N GLU A 807 1.23 -28.10 2.26
CA GLU A 807 -0.18 -28.45 2.33
C GLU A 807 -0.42 -29.86 2.92
N GLU A 808 0.50 -30.81 2.73
CA GLU A 808 0.47 -32.12 3.40
C GLU A 808 0.80 -32.00 4.89
N LEU A 809 1.74 -31.12 5.25
CA LEU A 809 2.02 -30.82 6.65
C LEU A 809 0.76 -30.25 7.33
N GLU A 810 0.08 -29.31 6.69
CA GLU A 810 -1.16 -28.73 7.22
C GLU A 810 -2.30 -29.75 7.37
N ASP A 811 -2.40 -30.75 6.49
CA ASP A 811 -3.36 -31.87 6.63
C ASP A 811 -3.10 -32.70 7.89
N GLN A 812 -1.83 -32.84 8.29
CA GLN A 812 -1.44 -33.56 9.51
C GLN A 812 -1.61 -32.72 10.79
N LEU A 813 -1.69 -31.40 10.66
CA LEU A 813 -1.77 -30.45 11.78
C LEU A 813 -3.22 -30.12 12.21
N VAL A 814 -4.22 -30.75 11.59
CA VAL A 814 -5.61 -30.57 11.99
C VAL A 814 -5.80 -31.10 13.42
N PRO A 815 -6.26 -30.26 14.38
CA PRO A 815 -6.49 -30.72 15.75
C PRO A 815 -7.63 -31.72 15.81
N ASP A 816 -7.55 -32.69 16.72
CA ASP A 816 -8.69 -33.53 17.11
C ASP A 816 -9.58 -32.88 18.18
N LEU A 817 -9.11 -31.78 18.80
CA LEU A 817 -9.74 -31.05 19.91
C LEU A 817 -10.07 -31.93 21.13
N GLY A 818 -9.34 -33.04 21.29
CA GLY A 818 -9.58 -34.04 22.33
C GLY A 818 -10.76 -34.98 22.06
N PHE A 819 -11.32 -34.97 20.85
CA PHE A 819 -12.26 -36.00 20.41
C PHE A 819 -11.51 -37.29 20.06
N ASN A 820 -12.08 -38.44 20.42
CA ASN A 820 -11.61 -39.72 19.92
C ASN A 820 -12.05 -39.95 18.46
N ILE A 821 -11.66 -41.08 17.85
CA ILE A 821 -12.03 -41.46 16.47
C ILE A 821 -13.55 -41.61 16.25
N ARG A 822 -14.34 -41.77 17.32
CA ARG A 822 -15.81 -41.80 17.29
C ARG A 822 -16.43 -40.41 17.39
N GLY A 823 -15.63 -39.36 17.54
CA GLY A 823 -16.11 -37.99 17.72
C GLY A 823 -16.62 -37.72 19.13
N GLU A 824 -16.13 -38.45 20.14
CA GLU A 824 -16.56 -38.33 21.54
C GLU A 824 -15.46 -37.73 22.42
N LYS A 825 -15.83 -36.82 23.32
CA LYS A 825 -14.94 -36.24 24.35
C LYS A 825 -15.67 -36.19 25.70
N LYS A 826 -15.05 -36.68 26.77
CA LYS A 826 -15.60 -36.58 28.12
C LYS A 826 -15.36 -35.18 28.71
N ILE A 827 -16.40 -34.59 29.28
CA ILE A 827 -16.36 -33.32 30.02
C ILE A 827 -16.70 -33.63 31.49
N ASP A 828 -15.75 -33.36 32.37
CA ASP A 828 -15.89 -33.56 33.82
C ASP A 828 -16.74 -32.43 34.43
N PHE A 829 -17.87 -32.77 35.06
CA PHE A 829 -18.75 -31.84 35.78
C PHE A 829 -18.74 -32.11 37.30
N GLY A 830 -17.71 -32.80 37.81
CA GLY A 830 -17.57 -33.21 39.20
C GLY A 830 -18.20 -34.57 39.46
N ASN A 831 -19.42 -34.58 40.02
CA ASN A 831 -20.11 -35.82 40.40
C ASN A 831 -20.80 -36.54 39.23
N ARG A 832 -20.82 -35.93 38.04
CA ARG A 832 -21.38 -36.49 36.80
C ARG A 832 -20.46 -36.12 35.65
N CYS A 833 -20.39 -36.97 34.63
CA CYS A 833 -19.70 -36.69 33.38
C CYS A 833 -20.69 -36.51 32.23
N PHE A 834 -20.33 -35.66 31.27
CA PHE A 834 -21.06 -35.52 30.01
C PHE A 834 -20.16 -35.92 28.84
N THR A 835 -20.69 -36.69 27.90
CA THR A 835 -19.96 -37.02 26.67
C THR A 835 -20.35 -36.02 25.59
N ALA A 836 -19.43 -35.15 25.21
CA ALA A 836 -19.55 -34.29 24.05
C ALA A 836 -19.38 -35.12 22.77
N ILE A 837 -20.36 -35.05 21.87
CA ILE A 837 -20.43 -35.85 20.65
C ILE A 837 -20.54 -34.93 19.45
N LEU A 838 -19.62 -35.13 18.50
CA LEU A 838 -19.61 -34.44 17.22
C LEU A 838 -20.68 -35.06 16.30
N THR A 839 -21.75 -34.32 16.04
CA THR A 839 -22.89 -34.79 15.25
C THR A 839 -22.63 -34.75 13.75
N SER A 840 -23.53 -35.35 12.97
CA SER A 840 -23.46 -35.37 11.52
C SER A 840 -23.52 -33.98 10.87
N GLU A 841 -24.20 -33.04 11.54
CA GLU A 841 -24.25 -31.62 11.20
C GLU A 841 -22.99 -30.83 11.64
N SER A 842 -21.93 -31.51 12.10
CA SER A 842 -20.70 -30.91 12.60
C SER A 842 -20.92 -29.97 13.80
N LYS A 843 -21.87 -30.30 14.68
CA LYS A 843 -22.17 -29.59 15.94
C LYS A 843 -21.80 -30.47 17.14
N ILE A 844 -21.69 -29.85 18.31
CA ILE A 844 -21.47 -30.57 19.58
C ILE A 844 -22.79 -30.69 20.31
N GLU A 845 -23.23 -31.93 20.52
CA GLU A 845 -24.27 -32.29 21.48
C GLU A 845 -23.66 -33.01 22.68
N LEU A 846 -24.35 -33.01 23.81
CA LEU A 846 -23.90 -33.68 25.02
C LEU A 846 -24.82 -34.87 25.28
N GLU A 847 -24.24 -35.99 25.68
CA GLU A 847 -24.95 -37.15 26.16
C GLU A 847 -24.71 -37.30 27.67
N THR A 848 -25.80 -37.48 28.43
CA THR A 848 -25.72 -37.79 29.85
C THR A 848 -25.34 -39.26 30.07
N GLU A 849 -24.95 -39.62 31.29
CA GLU A 849 -24.71 -41.03 31.68
C GLU A 849 -25.95 -41.93 31.49
N GLU A 850 -27.14 -41.33 31.47
CA GLU A 850 -28.44 -41.99 31.21
C GLU A 850 -28.75 -42.12 29.70
N GLY A 851 -27.84 -41.73 28.81
CA GLY A 851 -28.00 -41.79 27.36
C GLY A 851 -28.86 -40.67 26.75
N LYS A 852 -29.21 -39.64 27.52
CA LYS A 852 -30.06 -38.54 27.04
C LYS A 852 -29.24 -37.45 26.34
N ARG A 853 -29.67 -37.03 25.15
CA ARG A 853 -29.06 -35.93 24.38
C ARG A 853 -29.53 -34.55 24.84
N VAL A 854 -28.59 -33.65 25.14
CA VAL A 854 -28.83 -32.27 25.55
C VAL A 854 -27.88 -31.29 24.83
N LYS A 855 -28.34 -30.06 24.57
CA LYS A 855 -27.59 -29.06 23.79
C LYS A 855 -26.65 -28.18 24.63
N SER A 856 -26.85 -28.18 25.94
CA SER A 856 -26.10 -27.39 26.91
C SER A 856 -25.95 -28.15 28.22
N LEU A 857 -24.87 -27.87 28.96
CA LEU A 857 -24.72 -28.35 30.33
C LEU A 857 -25.86 -27.80 31.20
N PRO A 858 -26.41 -28.60 32.13
CA PRO A 858 -27.42 -28.13 33.07
C PRO A 858 -26.83 -27.11 34.06
N LYS A 859 -27.70 -26.37 34.75
CA LYS A 859 -27.25 -25.56 35.90
C LYS A 859 -26.73 -26.49 37.01
N PRO A 860 -25.64 -26.14 37.72
CA PRO A 860 -25.18 -26.91 38.87
C PRO A 860 -26.28 -27.00 39.93
N ASN A 861 -26.50 -28.18 40.48
CA ASN A 861 -27.40 -28.39 41.62
C ASN A 861 -26.62 -28.46 42.95
N ALA A 862 -27.31 -28.59 44.08
CA ALA A 862 -26.69 -28.63 45.41
C ALA A 862 -25.72 -29.81 45.65
N LYS A 863 -25.68 -30.80 44.75
CA LYS A 863 -24.77 -31.94 44.79
C LYS A 863 -23.62 -31.82 43.79
N ASP A 864 -23.61 -30.81 42.92
CA ASP A 864 -22.55 -30.61 41.92
C ASP A 864 -21.44 -29.68 42.48
N ASP A 865 -20.21 -29.88 42.05
CA ASP A 865 -19.08 -29.01 42.36
C ASP A 865 -19.16 -27.74 41.49
N ILE A 866 -19.31 -26.58 42.14
CA ILE A 866 -19.53 -25.30 41.47
C ILE A 866 -18.31 -24.89 40.65
N GLU A 867 -17.08 -25.14 41.13
CA GLU A 867 -15.86 -24.76 40.41
C GLU A 867 -15.66 -25.64 39.18
N LYS A 868 -15.82 -26.97 39.33
CA LYS A 868 -15.74 -27.89 38.20
C LYS A 868 -16.83 -27.64 37.17
N ALA A 869 -18.04 -27.29 37.59
CA ALA A 869 -19.13 -26.98 36.67
C ALA A 869 -18.87 -25.71 35.84
N GLU A 870 -18.29 -24.66 36.43
CA GLU A 870 -17.92 -23.45 35.67
C GLU A 870 -16.72 -23.72 34.74
N LEU A 871 -15.74 -24.52 35.16
CA LEU A 871 -14.64 -24.98 34.30
C LEU A 871 -15.15 -25.79 33.10
N ALA A 872 -16.07 -26.74 33.32
CA ALA A 872 -16.70 -27.54 32.26
C ALA A 872 -17.45 -26.68 31.24
N LYS A 873 -18.12 -25.63 31.73
CA LYS A 873 -18.83 -24.67 30.88
C LYS A 873 -17.88 -23.81 30.06
N GLN A 874 -16.76 -23.38 30.65
CA GLN A 874 -15.70 -22.69 29.92
C GLN A 874 -15.04 -23.59 28.88
N GLU A 875 -14.74 -24.85 29.23
CA GLU A 875 -14.18 -25.84 28.31
C GLU A 875 -15.13 -26.09 27.13
N LEU A 876 -16.42 -26.34 27.38
CA LEU A 876 -17.40 -26.56 26.32
C LEU A 876 -17.55 -25.33 25.40
N ALA A 877 -17.52 -24.12 25.95
CA ALA A 877 -17.60 -22.89 25.17
C ALA A 877 -16.36 -22.71 24.28
N ALA A 878 -15.17 -22.96 24.83
CA ALA A 878 -13.90 -22.96 24.09
C ALA A 878 -13.91 -24.02 22.98
N LEU A 879 -14.29 -25.27 23.30
CA LEU A 879 -14.38 -26.38 22.37
C LEU A 879 -15.33 -26.08 21.20
N LYS A 880 -16.53 -25.54 21.47
CA LYS A 880 -17.49 -25.12 20.43
C LYS A 880 -16.95 -24.01 19.53
N LYS A 881 -16.08 -23.13 20.04
CA LYS A 881 -15.45 -22.05 19.28
C LYS A 881 -14.30 -22.58 18.43
N GLU A 882 -13.46 -23.43 19.00
CA GLU A 882 -12.33 -24.06 18.31
C GLU A 882 -12.78 -24.99 17.19
N LEU A 883 -13.83 -25.79 17.41
CA LEU A 883 -14.43 -26.63 16.37
C LEU A 883 -14.92 -25.81 15.17
N ARG A 884 -15.70 -24.74 15.42
CA ARG A 884 -16.18 -23.84 14.37
C ARG A 884 -15.03 -23.24 13.57
N ASN A 885 -13.96 -22.86 14.24
CA ASN A 885 -12.76 -22.33 13.60
C ASN A 885 -12.04 -23.40 12.76
N ALA A 886 -11.88 -24.62 13.29
CA ALA A 886 -11.24 -25.72 12.58
C ALA A 886 -12.03 -26.08 11.32
N LEU A 887 -13.34 -26.27 11.43
CA LEU A 887 -14.23 -26.55 10.29
C LEU A 887 -14.17 -25.45 9.23
N SER A 888 -14.17 -24.18 9.63
CA SER A 888 -14.07 -23.04 8.70
C SER A 888 -12.76 -23.06 7.90
N ILE A 889 -11.63 -23.33 8.57
CA ILE A 889 -10.32 -23.43 7.92
C ILE A 889 -10.28 -24.62 6.96
N GLN A 890 -10.69 -25.81 7.41
CA GLN A 890 -10.64 -27.02 6.59
C GLN A 890 -11.59 -26.93 5.39
N LYS A 891 -12.75 -26.29 5.55
CA LYS A 891 -13.64 -25.96 4.42
C LYS A 891 -12.89 -25.15 3.34
N GLN A 892 -12.20 -24.08 3.73
CA GLN A 892 -11.46 -23.24 2.78
C GLN A 892 -10.33 -24.00 2.09
N ARG A 893 -9.60 -24.84 2.84
CA ARG A 893 -8.49 -25.65 2.31
C ARG A 893 -8.98 -26.70 1.31
N LEU A 894 -10.08 -27.40 1.62
CA LEU A 894 -10.65 -28.40 0.73
C LEU A 894 -11.29 -27.78 -0.52
N GLU A 895 -11.89 -26.59 -0.39
CA GLU A 895 -12.38 -25.85 -1.55
C GLU A 895 -11.22 -25.42 -2.46
N ALA A 896 -10.09 -24.96 -1.90
CA ALA A 896 -8.89 -24.68 -2.68
C ALA A 896 -8.29 -25.95 -3.31
N ALA A 897 -8.30 -27.08 -2.59
CA ALA A 897 -7.84 -28.38 -3.10
C ALA A 897 -8.68 -28.87 -4.30
N LEU A 898 -10.00 -28.62 -4.29
CA LEU A 898 -10.88 -28.86 -5.44
C LEU A 898 -10.44 -28.03 -6.65
N SER A 899 -10.25 -26.72 -6.46
CA SER A 899 -9.82 -25.80 -7.52
C SER A 899 -8.48 -26.20 -8.13
N LEU A 900 -7.51 -26.57 -7.29
CA LEU A 900 -6.14 -26.90 -7.69
C LEU A 900 -5.97 -28.35 -8.18
N LYS A 901 -7.03 -29.17 -8.25
CA LYS A 901 -6.93 -30.58 -8.67
C LYS A 901 -5.88 -31.33 -7.82
N ARG A 902 -6.01 -31.23 -6.50
CA ARG A 902 -5.12 -31.90 -5.56
C ARG A 902 -5.49 -33.37 -5.36
N TYR A 903 -4.47 -34.19 -5.14
CA TYR A 903 -4.58 -35.62 -4.90
C TYR A 903 -3.90 -36.02 -3.58
N TRP A 904 -4.39 -37.11 -3.00
CA TRP A 904 -3.78 -37.80 -1.86
C TRP A 904 -3.54 -39.26 -2.22
N SER A 905 -2.44 -39.84 -1.73
CA SER A 905 -2.33 -41.30 -1.72
C SER A 905 -3.48 -41.89 -0.90
N TYR A 906 -3.88 -43.14 -1.18
CA TYR A 906 -4.94 -43.80 -0.42
C TYR A 906 -4.64 -43.82 1.08
N ASP A 907 -3.41 -44.15 1.48
CA ASP A 907 -3.00 -44.21 2.88
C ASP A 907 -3.02 -42.84 3.55
N THR A 908 -2.55 -41.80 2.86
CA THR A 908 -2.61 -40.42 3.34
C THR A 908 -4.06 -39.97 3.48
N TRP A 909 -4.91 -40.23 2.48
CA TRP A 909 -6.32 -39.89 2.54
C TRP A 909 -7.01 -40.58 3.72
N LYS A 910 -6.74 -41.88 3.92
CA LYS A 910 -7.26 -42.64 5.06
C LYS A 910 -6.84 -42.02 6.40
N SER A 911 -5.56 -41.73 6.58
CA SER A 911 -5.06 -41.16 7.84
C SER A 911 -5.59 -39.74 8.10
N VAL A 912 -5.59 -38.89 7.08
CA VAL A 912 -6.07 -37.50 7.21
C VAL A 912 -7.58 -37.45 7.43
N PHE A 913 -8.35 -38.19 6.64
CA PHE A 913 -9.80 -38.05 6.59
C PHE A 913 -10.56 -39.03 7.47
N LEU A 914 -10.07 -40.24 7.72
CA LEU A 914 -10.83 -41.24 8.50
C LEU A 914 -10.41 -41.32 9.97
N GLU A 915 -9.14 -41.03 10.28
CA GLU A 915 -8.60 -41.13 11.65
C GLU A 915 -8.80 -39.83 12.44
N ASN A 916 -8.93 -38.68 11.75
CA ASN A 916 -9.25 -37.41 12.41
C ASN A 916 -10.78 -37.18 12.44
N PRO A 917 -11.40 -37.00 13.63
CA PRO A 917 -12.85 -36.88 13.75
C PRO A 917 -13.44 -35.64 13.07
N ILE A 918 -12.67 -34.54 12.96
CA ILE A 918 -13.09 -33.33 12.26
C ILE A 918 -13.05 -33.55 10.75
N MET A 919 -11.95 -34.10 10.22
CA MET A 919 -11.80 -34.36 8.79
C MET A 919 -12.77 -35.43 8.27
N LYS A 920 -13.15 -36.38 9.13
CA LYS A 920 -14.15 -37.40 8.81
C LYS A 920 -15.49 -36.81 8.39
N ARG A 921 -15.88 -35.65 8.92
CA ARG A 921 -17.10 -34.94 8.48
C ARG A 921 -17.04 -34.51 7.01
N PHE A 922 -15.86 -34.14 6.51
CA PHE A 922 -15.67 -33.80 5.11
C PHE A 922 -15.63 -35.05 4.22
N SER A 923 -15.04 -36.15 4.70
CA SER A 923 -15.03 -37.42 3.98
C SER A 923 -16.44 -37.91 3.64
N THR A 924 -17.39 -37.74 4.57
CA THR A 924 -18.77 -38.20 4.42
C THR A 924 -19.69 -37.25 3.66
N SER A 925 -19.31 -35.97 3.54
CA SER A 925 -20.15 -34.92 2.93
C SER A 925 -19.73 -34.51 1.52
N LEU A 926 -18.58 -35.01 1.04
CA LEU A 926 -18.02 -34.73 -0.27
C LEU A 926 -17.99 -35.99 -1.14
N ILE A 927 -17.96 -35.77 -2.46
CA ILE A 927 -17.80 -36.84 -3.46
C ILE A 927 -16.33 -36.92 -3.88
N TRP A 928 -15.81 -38.14 -3.96
CA TRP A 928 -14.40 -38.42 -4.22
C TRP A 928 -14.24 -39.21 -5.50
N GLY A 929 -13.07 -39.06 -6.13
CA GLY A 929 -12.67 -39.79 -7.31
C GLY A 929 -11.38 -40.57 -7.08
N GLU A 930 -11.29 -41.73 -7.68
CA GLU A 930 -10.03 -42.44 -7.88
C GLU A 930 -9.41 -42.03 -9.20
N TYR A 931 -8.12 -41.73 -9.16
CA TYR A 931 -7.36 -41.25 -10.29
C TYR A 931 -6.12 -42.09 -10.52
N ALA A 932 -5.82 -42.33 -11.80
CA ALA A 932 -4.53 -42.84 -12.26
C ALA A 932 -4.02 -41.94 -13.39
N GLU A 933 -2.77 -41.50 -13.31
CA GLU A 933 -2.16 -40.59 -14.29
C GLU A 933 -3.03 -39.34 -14.58
N GLY A 934 -3.72 -38.82 -13.55
CA GLY A 934 -4.58 -37.64 -13.65
C GLY A 934 -5.92 -37.84 -14.36
N LYS A 935 -6.28 -39.08 -14.73
CA LYS A 935 -7.57 -39.47 -15.31
C LYS A 935 -8.47 -40.07 -14.24
N LEU A 936 -9.74 -39.65 -14.23
CA LEU A 936 -10.78 -40.19 -13.35
C LEU A 936 -11.12 -41.63 -13.77
N LEU A 937 -11.04 -42.56 -12.83
CA LEU A 937 -11.37 -43.98 -13.03
C LEU A 937 -12.76 -44.31 -12.49
N LYS A 938 -13.01 -43.93 -11.23
CA LYS A 938 -14.23 -44.25 -10.49
C LYS A 938 -14.58 -43.10 -9.54
N MET A 939 -15.87 -42.96 -9.25
CA MET A 939 -16.41 -41.96 -8.32
C MET A 939 -17.07 -42.67 -7.15
N PHE A 940 -16.91 -42.13 -5.94
CA PHE A 940 -17.48 -42.72 -4.74
C PHE A 940 -17.82 -41.66 -3.68
N ARG A 941 -18.68 -42.06 -2.74
CA ARG A 941 -18.94 -41.36 -1.48
C ARG A 941 -18.62 -42.27 -0.31
N TYR A 942 -17.99 -41.73 0.73
CA TYR A 942 -17.80 -42.46 1.99
C TYR A 942 -19.00 -42.24 2.92
N ALA A 943 -19.51 -43.28 3.57
CA ALA A 943 -20.66 -43.20 4.48
C ALA A 943 -20.26 -43.35 5.95
N GLU A 944 -21.17 -42.99 6.87
CA GLU A 944 -20.90 -43.01 8.31
C GLU A 944 -20.67 -44.42 8.87
N ASP A 945 -21.20 -45.45 8.19
CA ASP A 945 -21.00 -46.87 8.49
C ASP A 945 -19.61 -47.39 8.06
N GLY A 946 -18.79 -46.55 7.42
CA GLY A 946 -17.47 -46.90 6.93
C GLY A 946 -17.44 -47.51 5.53
N THR A 947 -18.58 -47.58 4.85
CA THR A 947 -18.70 -48.16 3.51
C THR A 947 -18.50 -47.08 2.44
N PHE A 948 -17.83 -47.44 1.34
CA PHE A 948 -17.75 -46.61 0.14
C PHE A 948 -18.91 -46.99 -0.79
N TYR A 949 -19.62 -45.99 -1.32
CA TYR A 949 -20.74 -46.17 -2.24
C TYR A 949 -20.43 -45.54 -3.59
N SER A 950 -20.71 -46.27 -4.67
CA SER A 950 -20.66 -45.74 -6.04
C SER A 950 -21.85 -44.81 -6.33
N ILE A 951 -21.88 -44.22 -7.53
CA ILE A 951 -22.96 -43.34 -8.00
C ILE A 951 -24.35 -44.03 -8.04
N ILE A 952 -24.37 -45.35 -8.19
CA ILE A 952 -25.61 -46.17 -8.16
C ILE A 952 -25.91 -46.74 -6.77
N GLY A 953 -25.13 -46.37 -5.74
CA GLY A 953 -25.34 -46.82 -4.37
C GLY A 953 -24.86 -48.25 -4.06
N GLU A 954 -24.04 -48.84 -4.94
CA GLU A 954 -23.41 -50.14 -4.69
C GLU A 954 -22.13 -50.00 -3.87
N LYS A 955 -21.75 -51.06 -3.13
CA LYS A 955 -20.48 -51.07 -2.39
C LYS A 955 -19.31 -50.94 -3.34
N HIS A 956 -18.37 -50.08 -2.97
CA HIS A 956 -17.17 -49.77 -3.73
C HIS A 956 -15.92 -50.12 -2.92
N GLU A 957 -14.86 -50.55 -3.59
CA GLU A 957 -13.55 -50.81 -2.99
C GLU A 957 -12.48 -50.02 -3.76
N ALA A 958 -11.57 -49.41 -3.00
CA ALA A 958 -10.51 -48.60 -3.59
C ALA A 958 -9.46 -49.48 -4.29
N SER A 959 -9.09 -49.09 -5.51
CA SER A 959 -8.14 -49.84 -6.32
C SER A 959 -6.70 -49.56 -5.86
N SER A 960 -5.82 -50.58 -5.83
CA SER A 960 -4.41 -50.40 -5.45
C SER A 960 -3.66 -49.53 -6.48
N GLY A 961 -2.80 -48.61 -6.02
CA GLY A 961 -1.97 -47.77 -6.89
C GLY A 961 -2.67 -46.53 -7.47
N THR A 962 -3.90 -46.24 -7.04
CA THR A 962 -4.62 -45.00 -7.38
C THR A 962 -4.39 -43.91 -6.33
N VAL A 963 -4.67 -42.66 -6.72
CA VAL A 963 -4.74 -41.52 -5.81
C VAL A 963 -6.19 -41.05 -5.69
N ILE A 964 -6.54 -40.50 -4.54
CA ILE A 964 -7.88 -39.98 -4.27
C ILE A 964 -7.87 -38.46 -4.47
N GLY A 965 -8.90 -37.92 -5.13
CA GLY A 965 -9.12 -36.49 -5.31
C GLY A 965 -10.59 -36.11 -5.14
N LEU A 966 -10.87 -34.82 -5.05
CA LEU A 966 -12.24 -34.31 -5.07
C LEU A 966 -12.76 -34.23 -6.50
N ILE A 967 -13.97 -34.76 -6.74
CA ILE A 967 -14.63 -34.66 -8.04
C ILE A 967 -14.96 -33.20 -8.35
N TYR A 968 -14.54 -32.74 -9.52
CA TYR A 968 -14.87 -31.43 -10.07
C TYR A 968 -16.03 -31.53 -11.07
N PRO A 969 -16.97 -30.57 -11.13
CA PRO A 969 -18.16 -30.71 -11.97
C PRO A 969 -17.90 -30.81 -13.49
N LEU A 970 -16.77 -30.31 -14.01
CA LEU A 970 -16.37 -30.57 -15.42
C LEU A 970 -16.12 -32.04 -15.73
N GLU A 971 -15.93 -32.89 -14.71
CA GLU A 971 -15.71 -34.33 -14.86
C GLU A 971 -17.02 -35.12 -14.85
N LEU A 972 -18.15 -34.46 -14.58
CA LEU A 972 -19.46 -35.07 -14.51
C LEU A 972 -20.27 -34.76 -15.78
N SER A 973 -20.90 -35.78 -16.35
CA SER A 973 -22.00 -35.58 -17.29
C SER A 973 -23.23 -35.00 -16.58
N GLY A 974 -24.15 -34.41 -17.35
CA GLY A 974 -25.41 -33.89 -16.79
C GLY A 974 -26.21 -34.95 -16.03
N ALA A 975 -26.23 -36.20 -16.51
CA ALA A 975 -26.91 -37.31 -15.84
C ALA A 975 -26.23 -37.70 -14.53
N GLU A 976 -24.90 -37.84 -14.53
CA GLU A 976 -24.14 -38.18 -13.32
C GLU A 976 -24.25 -37.09 -12.25
N LYS A 977 -24.30 -35.82 -12.66
CA LYS A 977 -24.51 -34.69 -11.74
C LYS A 977 -25.86 -34.79 -11.01
N GLU A 978 -26.94 -35.11 -11.73
CA GLU A 978 -28.27 -35.26 -11.12
C GLU A 978 -28.35 -36.51 -10.21
N MET A 979 -27.71 -37.63 -10.59
CA MET A 979 -27.65 -38.82 -9.73
C MET A 979 -26.93 -38.55 -8.40
N TRP A 980 -25.80 -37.85 -8.44
CA TRP A 980 -25.09 -37.47 -7.21
C TRP A 980 -25.90 -36.52 -6.33
N LYS A 981 -26.62 -35.57 -6.93
CA LYS A 981 -27.54 -34.69 -6.19
C LYS A 981 -28.63 -35.48 -5.48
N GLU A 982 -29.31 -36.37 -6.21
CA GLU A 982 -30.37 -37.21 -5.65
C GLU A 982 -29.84 -38.07 -4.49
N GLN A 983 -28.66 -38.67 -4.64
CA GLN A 983 -28.06 -39.48 -3.57
C GLN A 983 -27.69 -38.65 -2.33
N LEU A 984 -27.21 -37.41 -2.50
CA LEU A 984 -26.91 -36.50 -1.40
C LEU A 984 -28.19 -36.04 -0.69
N GLU A 985 -29.25 -35.70 -1.42
CA GLU A 985 -30.55 -35.30 -0.89
C GLU A 985 -31.23 -36.45 -0.13
N ASN A 986 -31.26 -37.65 -0.71
CA ASN A 986 -31.80 -38.86 -0.08
C ASN A 986 -31.06 -39.20 1.24
N SER A 987 -29.76 -38.92 1.28
CA SER A 987 -28.92 -39.11 2.47
C SER A 987 -28.97 -37.93 3.44
N LYS A 988 -29.70 -36.84 3.12
CA LYS A 988 -29.76 -35.57 3.87
C LYS A 988 -28.39 -34.94 4.11
N ILE A 989 -27.49 -35.06 3.14
CA ILE A 989 -26.13 -34.55 3.21
C ILE A 989 -26.08 -33.15 2.60
N VAL A 990 -25.61 -32.18 3.38
CA VAL A 990 -25.31 -30.83 2.88
C VAL A 990 -23.81 -30.74 2.63
N GLN A 991 -23.42 -30.40 1.40
CA GLN A 991 -22.01 -30.25 1.06
C GLN A 991 -21.41 -29.01 1.78
N PRO A 992 -20.17 -29.09 2.28
CA PRO A 992 -19.55 -27.98 3.03
C PRO A 992 -19.30 -26.75 2.16
N PHE A 993 -19.13 -26.92 0.85
CA PHE A 993 -19.06 -25.90 -0.19
C PHE A 993 -19.71 -26.44 -1.47
N LEU A 994 -19.96 -25.58 -2.45
CA LEU A 994 -20.51 -26.01 -3.74
C LEU A 994 -19.46 -26.87 -4.47
N GLN A 995 -19.66 -28.19 -4.46
CA GLN A 995 -18.85 -29.14 -5.20
C GLN A 995 -19.59 -29.58 -6.47
N VAL A 996 -20.68 -30.36 -6.34
CA VAL A 996 -21.41 -30.89 -7.51
C VAL A 996 -22.16 -29.77 -8.25
N GLU A 997 -22.68 -28.81 -7.48
CA GLU A 997 -23.43 -27.67 -8.00
C GLU A 997 -22.58 -26.45 -8.32
N ARG A 998 -21.24 -26.56 -8.22
CA ARG A 998 -20.35 -25.46 -8.54
C ARG A 998 -20.58 -25.00 -9.99
N PRO A 999 -20.77 -23.69 -10.24
CA PRO A 999 -20.85 -23.15 -11.59
C PRO A 999 -19.62 -23.53 -12.42
N VAL A 1000 -19.86 -23.88 -13.67
CA VAL A 1000 -18.81 -24.23 -14.64
C VAL A 1000 -18.83 -23.21 -15.76
N PHE A 1001 -17.69 -22.60 -16.02
CA PHE A 1001 -17.52 -21.68 -17.15
C PHE A 1001 -16.70 -22.35 -18.25
N VAL A 1002 -17.16 -22.20 -19.49
CA VAL A 1002 -16.49 -22.67 -20.70
C VAL A 1002 -16.17 -21.48 -21.57
N VAL A 1003 -15.06 -21.53 -22.30
CA VAL A 1003 -14.62 -20.46 -23.20
C VAL A 1003 -15.68 -20.22 -24.29
N GLU A 1004 -16.12 -18.98 -24.43
CA GLU A 1004 -17.11 -18.54 -25.44
C GLU A 1004 -16.44 -17.89 -26.64
N GLU A 1005 -17.18 -17.69 -27.75
CA GLU A 1005 -16.62 -17.09 -28.98
C GLU A 1005 -16.08 -15.66 -28.79
N ASN A 1006 -16.63 -14.93 -27.81
CA ASN A 1006 -16.23 -13.56 -27.49
C ASN A 1006 -14.96 -13.49 -26.62
N ASP A 1007 -14.52 -14.60 -26.02
CA ASP A 1007 -13.32 -14.67 -25.18
C ASP A 1007 -12.06 -14.85 -26.05
N LYS A 1008 -11.73 -13.82 -26.84
CA LYS A 1008 -10.63 -13.90 -27.84
C LYS A 1008 -9.26 -13.66 -27.22
N VAL A 1009 -9.06 -12.49 -26.62
CA VAL A 1009 -7.79 -12.07 -26.00
C VAL A 1009 -7.99 -11.95 -24.49
N THR A 1010 -9.10 -11.31 -24.09
CA THR A 1010 -9.49 -11.12 -22.71
C THR A 1010 -10.93 -11.60 -22.48
N VAL A 1011 -11.33 -11.73 -21.22
CA VAL A 1011 -12.69 -12.12 -20.82
C VAL A 1011 -13.41 -10.96 -20.15
N GLU A 1012 -14.41 -10.40 -20.83
CA GLU A 1012 -15.14 -9.19 -20.40
C GLU A 1012 -16.48 -9.48 -19.70
N ARG A 1013 -16.77 -10.74 -19.35
CA ARG A 1013 -18.09 -11.18 -18.84
C ARG A 1013 -18.57 -10.46 -17.59
N PHE A 1014 -17.65 -9.92 -16.80
CA PHE A 1014 -17.92 -9.17 -15.57
C PHE A 1014 -17.60 -7.67 -15.70
N GLY A 1015 -17.27 -7.23 -16.92
CA GLY A 1015 -16.96 -5.84 -17.20
C GLY A 1015 -18.17 -4.94 -16.97
N GLY A 1016 -17.94 -3.81 -16.33
CA GLY A 1016 -18.98 -2.84 -15.99
C GLY A 1016 -19.60 -3.00 -14.61
N ILE A 1017 -19.38 -4.12 -13.92
CA ILE A 1017 -19.94 -4.31 -12.58
C ILE A 1017 -19.31 -3.30 -11.61
N LEU A 1018 -20.18 -2.60 -10.87
CA LEU A 1018 -19.80 -1.63 -9.83
C LEU A 1018 -19.82 -2.27 -8.45
N LEU A 1019 -18.82 -2.00 -7.62
CA LEU A 1019 -18.78 -2.47 -6.24
C LEU A 1019 -17.87 -1.61 -5.37
N ASN A 1020 -18.04 -1.69 -4.05
CA ASN A 1020 -17.17 -1.02 -3.10
C ASN A 1020 -15.75 -1.64 -3.12
N GLY A 1021 -14.70 -0.81 -3.21
CA GLY A 1021 -13.31 -1.27 -3.34
C GLY A 1021 -12.83 -2.19 -2.21
N ARG A 1022 -13.18 -1.87 -0.96
CA ARG A 1022 -12.87 -2.69 0.22
C ARG A 1022 -13.53 -4.07 0.16
N SER A 1023 -14.72 -4.14 -0.43
CA SER A 1023 -15.43 -5.41 -0.62
C SER A 1023 -14.73 -6.28 -1.68
N LEU A 1024 -14.32 -5.71 -2.82
CA LEU A 1024 -13.53 -6.44 -3.82
C LEU A 1024 -12.22 -6.93 -3.21
N PHE A 1025 -11.45 -6.03 -2.58
CA PHE A 1025 -10.16 -6.36 -1.97
C PHE A 1025 -10.28 -7.50 -0.96
N GLY A 1026 -11.25 -7.41 -0.04
CA GLY A 1026 -11.48 -8.43 0.97
C GLY A 1026 -11.85 -9.79 0.39
N LYS A 1027 -12.73 -9.82 -0.62
CA LYS A 1027 -13.16 -11.08 -1.26
C LYS A 1027 -12.06 -11.70 -2.12
N MET A 1028 -11.40 -10.91 -2.97
CA MET A 1028 -10.32 -11.38 -3.84
C MET A 1028 -9.15 -11.94 -3.02
N THR A 1029 -8.72 -11.22 -1.98
CA THR A 1029 -7.67 -11.70 -1.07
C THR A 1029 -8.06 -13.00 -0.38
N LYS A 1030 -9.32 -13.13 0.05
CA LYS A 1030 -9.85 -14.36 0.66
C LYS A 1030 -9.86 -15.55 -0.32
N LEU A 1031 -10.03 -15.28 -1.61
CA LEU A 1031 -9.98 -16.27 -2.70
C LEU A 1031 -8.56 -16.57 -3.19
N GLY A 1032 -7.53 -16.01 -2.52
CA GLY A 1032 -6.12 -16.26 -2.83
C GLY A 1032 -5.58 -15.42 -3.99
N TRP A 1033 -6.27 -14.35 -4.36
CA TRP A 1033 -5.72 -13.36 -5.30
C TRP A 1033 -4.82 -12.38 -4.57
N ILE A 1034 -3.81 -11.90 -5.28
CA ILE A 1034 -2.83 -10.94 -4.79
C ILE A 1034 -3.11 -9.59 -5.46
N ARG A 1035 -2.96 -8.54 -4.66
CA ARG A 1035 -3.06 -7.16 -5.14
C ARG A 1035 -1.90 -6.85 -6.10
N GLY A 1036 -2.19 -6.19 -7.21
CA GLY A 1036 -1.19 -5.71 -8.16
C GLY A 1036 -0.23 -4.65 -7.59
N SER A 1037 0.67 -4.20 -8.44
CA SER A 1037 1.66 -3.15 -8.18
C SER A 1037 0.98 -1.84 -7.75
N VAL A 1038 1.67 -1.11 -6.87
CA VAL A 1038 1.23 0.24 -6.46
C VAL A 1038 1.80 1.21 -7.46
N GLN A 1039 0.92 1.92 -8.14
CA GLN A 1039 1.26 2.93 -9.13
C GLN A 1039 1.10 4.33 -8.53
N ASP A 1040 1.06 5.33 -9.39
CA ASP A 1040 0.98 6.74 -9.00
C ASP A 1040 -0.26 7.02 -8.13
N GLY A 1041 -0.08 7.97 -7.20
CA GLY A 1041 -1.12 8.32 -6.23
C GLY A 1041 -1.44 7.24 -5.19
N GLY A 1042 -0.65 6.15 -5.11
CA GLY A 1042 -0.87 5.08 -4.15
C GLY A 1042 -2.05 4.17 -4.52
N VAL A 1043 -2.41 4.11 -5.80
CA VAL A 1043 -3.53 3.34 -6.34
C VAL A 1043 -3.02 2.06 -6.99
N TYR A 1044 -3.81 0.99 -6.96
CA TYR A 1044 -3.55 -0.24 -7.72
C TYR A 1044 -4.79 -0.59 -8.56
N TYR A 1045 -4.56 -1.15 -9.75
CA TYR A 1045 -5.60 -1.33 -10.78
C TYR A 1045 -5.90 -2.79 -11.10
N THR A 1046 -5.11 -3.71 -10.53
CA THR A 1046 -5.20 -5.12 -10.86
C THR A 1046 -5.21 -6.00 -9.61
N PHE A 1047 -5.84 -7.16 -9.73
CA PHE A 1047 -5.57 -8.33 -8.90
C PHE A 1047 -5.00 -9.42 -9.79
N TYR A 1048 -4.06 -10.21 -9.29
CA TYR A 1048 -3.53 -11.34 -10.03
C TYR A 1048 -3.48 -12.61 -9.18
N LYS A 1049 -3.49 -13.76 -9.85
CA LYS A 1049 -3.35 -15.07 -9.22
C LYS A 1049 -2.55 -15.98 -10.14
N GLU A 1050 -1.51 -16.58 -9.59
CA GLU A 1050 -0.63 -17.49 -10.33
C GLU A 1050 -0.65 -18.88 -9.69
N ASP A 1051 -0.72 -19.91 -10.53
CA ASP A 1051 -0.45 -21.30 -10.16
C ASP A 1051 0.90 -21.71 -10.76
N THR A 1052 1.93 -21.70 -9.93
CA THR A 1052 3.31 -22.03 -10.33
C THR A 1052 3.49 -23.49 -10.73
N ARG A 1053 2.58 -24.39 -10.34
CA ARG A 1053 2.63 -25.81 -10.72
C ARG A 1053 2.18 -26.02 -12.17
N THR A 1054 1.17 -25.26 -12.61
CA THR A 1054 0.68 -25.30 -14.00
C THR A 1054 1.35 -24.26 -14.89
N GLY A 1055 2.04 -23.28 -14.30
CA GLY A 1055 2.67 -22.18 -15.02
C GLY A 1055 1.66 -21.17 -15.58
N LEU A 1056 0.45 -21.11 -15.01
CA LEU A 1056 -0.65 -20.26 -15.47
C LEU A 1056 -0.90 -19.11 -14.49
N GLY A 1057 -1.09 -17.92 -15.03
CA GLY A 1057 -1.47 -16.70 -14.33
C GLY A 1057 -2.77 -16.13 -14.88
N ALA A 1058 -3.53 -15.45 -14.02
CA ALA A 1058 -4.67 -14.63 -14.39
C ALA A 1058 -4.58 -13.25 -13.73
N GLN A 1059 -5.04 -12.23 -14.43
CA GLN A 1059 -5.11 -10.83 -13.98
C GLN A 1059 -6.53 -10.31 -14.17
N LEU A 1060 -7.11 -9.73 -13.12
CA LEU A 1060 -8.38 -9.01 -13.15
C LEU A 1060 -8.09 -7.51 -13.11
N SER A 1061 -8.53 -6.79 -14.13
CA SER A 1061 -8.40 -5.32 -14.23
C SER A 1061 -9.67 -4.62 -13.71
N PHE A 1062 -9.50 -3.47 -13.05
CA PHE A 1062 -10.59 -2.64 -12.57
C PHE A 1062 -10.19 -1.15 -12.49
N SER A 1063 -11.13 -0.26 -12.19
CA SER A 1063 -10.94 1.20 -12.24
C SER A 1063 -9.91 1.80 -11.24
N GLY A 1064 -9.36 0.98 -10.35
CA GLY A 1064 -8.36 1.39 -9.36
C GLY A 1064 -8.93 1.63 -7.96
N ALA A 1065 -8.14 1.33 -6.93
CA ALA A 1065 -8.45 1.64 -5.53
C ALA A 1065 -7.22 2.18 -4.78
N PRO A 1066 -7.34 3.26 -4.00
CA PRO A 1066 -6.25 3.82 -3.21
C PRO A 1066 -5.95 2.96 -1.97
N ILE A 1067 -4.67 2.73 -1.69
CA ILE A 1067 -4.25 1.93 -0.54
C ILE A 1067 -4.61 2.61 0.77
N GLY A 1068 -5.28 1.87 1.65
CA GLY A 1068 -5.72 2.34 2.97
C GLY A 1068 -7.00 3.18 2.96
N TYR A 1069 -7.55 3.45 1.77
CA TYR A 1069 -8.79 4.20 1.54
C TYR A 1069 -9.70 3.45 0.56
N GLU A 1070 -9.62 2.11 0.53
CA GLU A 1070 -10.34 1.28 -0.44
C GLU A 1070 -11.87 1.35 -0.26
N ASP A 1071 -12.38 1.92 0.83
CA ASP A 1071 -13.82 2.13 1.06
C ASP A 1071 -14.34 3.51 0.66
N GLU A 1072 -13.47 4.44 0.22
CA GLU A 1072 -13.89 5.80 -0.14
C GLU A 1072 -14.53 5.92 -1.53
N GLU A 1073 -14.23 5.00 -2.46
CA GLU A 1073 -14.71 5.06 -3.85
C GLU A 1073 -15.32 3.72 -4.32
N ASP A 1074 -16.38 3.82 -5.13
CA ASP A 1074 -16.93 2.69 -5.88
C ASP A 1074 -16.06 2.42 -7.10
N ILE A 1075 -15.77 1.16 -7.33
CA ILE A 1075 -14.90 0.69 -8.41
C ILE A 1075 -15.69 -0.04 -9.49
N CYS A 1076 -15.14 -0.06 -10.71
CA CYS A 1076 -15.71 -0.76 -11.85
C CYS A 1076 -14.76 -1.88 -12.30
N VAL A 1077 -15.25 -3.12 -12.35
CA VAL A 1077 -14.50 -4.27 -12.90
C VAL A 1077 -14.47 -4.17 -14.43
N TYR A 1078 -13.36 -4.56 -15.04
CA TYR A 1078 -13.17 -4.48 -16.49
C TYR A 1078 -13.09 -5.86 -17.12
N ASP A 1079 -11.96 -6.56 -16.98
CA ASP A 1079 -11.78 -7.84 -17.65
C ASP A 1079 -10.73 -8.73 -16.99
N ILE A 1080 -10.58 -9.92 -17.56
CA ILE A 1080 -9.63 -10.92 -17.13
C ILE A 1080 -8.69 -11.28 -18.28
N GLU A 1081 -7.39 -11.23 -18.02
CA GLU A 1081 -6.33 -11.70 -18.91
C GLU A 1081 -5.60 -12.91 -18.33
N PHE A 1082 -5.14 -13.82 -19.20
CA PHE A 1082 -4.37 -14.99 -18.81
C PHE A 1082 -2.96 -14.91 -19.38
N TYR A 1083 -1.98 -15.40 -18.63
CA TYR A 1083 -0.56 -15.29 -18.98
C TYR A 1083 0.27 -16.45 -18.38
N ARG A 1084 1.53 -16.57 -18.78
CA ARG A 1084 2.47 -17.53 -18.18
C ARG A 1084 2.91 -17.04 -16.81
N ALA A 1085 2.72 -17.84 -15.76
CA ALA A 1085 3.08 -17.46 -14.40
C ALA A 1085 4.58 -17.09 -14.29
N GLY A 1086 4.87 -16.02 -13.56
CA GLY A 1086 6.23 -15.53 -13.31
C GLY A 1086 6.84 -14.69 -14.43
N THR A 1087 6.10 -14.36 -15.49
CA THR A 1087 6.61 -13.49 -16.58
C THR A 1087 6.24 -12.02 -16.43
N VAL A 1088 5.22 -11.68 -15.63
CA VAL A 1088 4.81 -10.28 -15.41
C VAL A 1088 5.59 -9.68 -14.24
N ASN A 1089 6.28 -8.57 -14.48
CA ASN A 1089 7.01 -7.85 -13.44
C ASN A 1089 6.06 -7.20 -12.45
N ARG A 1090 6.34 -7.34 -11.15
CA ARG A 1090 5.53 -6.79 -10.04
C ARG A 1090 6.42 -6.00 -9.10
N GLY A 1091 6.03 -4.77 -8.74
CA GLY A 1091 6.89 -3.88 -7.97
C GLY A 1091 6.25 -2.55 -7.56
N SER A 1092 7.06 -1.66 -6.99
CA SER A 1092 6.67 -0.25 -6.82
C SER A 1092 6.89 0.47 -8.13
N TYR A 1093 5.87 1.16 -8.66
CA TYR A 1093 5.90 1.86 -9.96
C TYR A 1093 6.00 0.93 -11.19
N GLU A 1094 5.55 -0.31 -11.08
CA GLU A 1094 5.37 -1.23 -12.22
C GLU A 1094 3.91 -1.18 -12.70
N TYR A 1095 3.69 -1.19 -14.02
CA TYR A 1095 2.35 -1.09 -14.61
C TYR A 1095 1.62 -2.43 -14.80
N ASP A 1096 2.22 -3.54 -14.32
CA ASP A 1096 1.58 -4.86 -14.32
C ASP A 1096 1.15 -5.35 -15.73
N GLU A 1097 1.81 -4.84 -16.77
CA GLU A 1097 1.44 -5.11 -18.17
C GLU A 1097 1.76 -6.56 -18.56
N ILE A 1098 0.83 -7.16 -19.31
CA ILE A 1098 1.00 -8.48 -19.90
C ILE A 1098 1.39 -8.28 -21.36
N ASP A 1099 2.66 -8.51 -21.67
CA ASP A 1099 3.15 -8.49 -23.05
C ASP A 1099 2.55 -9.64 -23.90
N ASP A 1100 2.60 -9.47 -25.22
CA ASP A 1100 2.05 -10.43 -26.18
C ASP A 1100 2.73 -11.80 -26.10
N GLU A 1101 4.00 -11.85 -25.73
CA GLU A 1101 4.73 -13.11 -25.61
C GLU A 1101 4.22 -13.92 -24.42
N SER A 1102 4.00 -13.28 -23.28
CA SER A 1102 3.55 -13.83 -22.00
C SER A 1102 2.08 -14.21 -22.01
N ARG A 1103 1.26 -13.53 -22.81
CA ARG A 1103 -0.19 -13.73 -22.87
C ARG A 1103 -0.54 -15.15 -23.33
N ILE A 1104 -1.58 -15.71 -22.71
CA ILE A 1104 -2.21 -16.97 -23.11
C ILE A 1104 -3.65 -16.65 -23.48
N VAL A 1105 -4.07 -16.98 -24.70
CA VAL A 1105 -5.46 -16.78 -25.11
C VAL A 1105 -6.39 -17.74 -24.35
N PRO A 1106 -7.61 -17.33 -23.97
CA PRO A 1106 -8.55 -18.15 -23.20
C PRO A 1106 -8.74 -19.58 -23.70
N LYS A 1107 -8.75 -19.79 -25.02
CA LYS A 1107 -8.88 -21.13 -25.65
C LYS A 1107 -7.71 -22.09 -25.36
N GLN A 1108 -6.54 -21.58 -24.97
CA GLN A 1108 -5.35 -22.37 -24.64
C GLN A 1108 -5.18 -22.59 -23.13
N VAL A 1109 -6.02 -21.96 -22.31
CA VAL A 1109 -6.01 -22.12 -20.85
C VAL A 1109 -6.65 -23.45 -20.45
N ASP A 1110 -6.12 -24.10 -19.42
CA ASP A 1110 -6.75 -25.30 -18.84
C ASP A 1110 -8.21 -25.01 -18.45
N LYS A 1111 -9.13 -25.92 -18.82
CA LYS A 1111 -10.58 -25.72 -18.64
C LYS A 1111 -10.98 -25.53 -17.18
N ARG A 1112 -10.31 -26.23 -16.25
CA ARG A 1112 -10.59 -26.10 -14.81
C ARG A 1112 -10.07 -24.76 -14.31
N PHE A 1113 -8.84 -24.39 -14.68
CA PHE A 1113 -8.28 -23.09 -14.31
C PHE A 1113 -9.15 -21.94 -14.80
N PHE A 1114 -9.54 -21.95 -16.08
CA PHE A 1114 -10.46 -20.96 -16.66
C PHE A 1114 -11.76 -20.87 -15.86
N SER A 1115 -12.42 -22.01 -15.61
CA SER A 1115 -13.67 -22.06 -14.86
C SER A 1115 -13.53 -21.52 -13.43
N GLU A 1116 -12.43 -21.85 -12.74
CA GLU A 1116 -12.19 -21.40 -11.37
C GLU A 1116 -11.89 -19.90 -11.26
N ILE A 1117 -11.16 -19.34 -12.22
CA ILE A 1117 -10.88 -17.90 -12.28
C ILE A 1117 -12.19 -17.12 -12.45
N LEU A 1118 -13.05 -17.52 -13.39
CA LEU A 1118 -14.35 -16.88 -13.60
C LEU A 1118 -15.28 -17.07 -12.40
N TYR A 1119 -15.29 -18.25 -11.77
CA TYR A 1119 -16.06 -18.48 -10.56
C TYR A 1119 -15.59 -17.60 -9.39
N ASN A 1120 -14.28 -17.38 -9.23
CA ASN A 1120 -13.74 -16.47 -8.21
C ASN A 1120 -14.25 -15.03 -8.44
N VAL A 1121 -14.24 -14.56 -9.69
CA VAL A 1121 -14.70 -13.22 -10.03
C VAL A 1121 -16.21 -13.09 -9.85
N GLN A 1122 -17.00 -14.12 -10.18
CA GLN A 1122 -18.44 -14.16 -9.89
C GLN A 1122 -18.72 -13.99 -8.40
N LEU A 1123 -18.10 -14.80 -7.53
CA LEU A 1123 -18.28 -14.68 -6.07
C LEU A 1123 -17.86 -13.30 -5.53
N ALA A 1124 -16.81 -12.72 -6.11
CA ALA A 1124 -16.36 -11.38 -5.76
C ALA A 1124 -17.41 -10.32 -6.13
N THR A 1125 -18.06 -10.47 -7.28
CA THR A 1125 -18.99 -9.51 -7.89
C THR A 1125 -20.47 -9.72 -7.59
N ASP A 1126 -20.85 -10.83 -6.91
CA ASP A 1126 -22.25 -11.12 -6.53
C ASP A 1126 -22.92 -10.02 -5.68
N SER A 1127 -22.12 -9.29 -4.88
CA SER A 1127 -22.61 -8.18 -4.03
C SER A 1127 -22.32 -6.84 -4.71
N ASN A 1128 -22.82 -6.65 -5.92
CA ASN A 1128 -22.60 -5.43 -6.70
C ASN A 1128 -23.57 -4.30 -6.32
N LEU A 1129 -23.17 -3.08 -6.71
CA LEU A 1129 -23.90 -1.83 -6.55
C LEU A 1129 -24.62 -1.41 -7.83
N GLY A 1130 -24.52 -2.21 -8.90
CA GLY A 1130 -25.07 -1.94 -10.22
C GLY A 1130 -24.08 -2.20 -11.34
N HIS A 1131 -24.42 -1.73 -12.53
CA HIS A 1131 -23.66 -1.92 -13.76
C HIS A 1131 -23.45 -0.58 -14.48
N ASN A 1132 -22.23 -0.33 -14.95
CA ASN A 1132 -21.88 0.85 -15.74
C ASN A 1132 -21.83 0.48 -17.22
N GLU A 1133 -22.87 0.82 -17.99
CA GLU A 1133 -22.96 0.55 -19.43
C GLU A 1133 -21.83 1.17 -20.27
N SER A 1134 -21.19 2.23 -19.76
CA SER A 1134 -20.11 2.96 -20.46
C SER A 1134 -18.70 2.52 -20.08
N TRP A 1135 -18.56 1.37 -19.39
CA TRP A 1135 -17.29 0.96 -18.80
C TRP A 1135 -16.15 0.80 -19.82
N ARG A 1136 -16.45 0.38 -21.06
CA ARG A 1136 -15.46 0.26 -22.14
C ARG A 1136 -14.82 1.59 -22.55
N ASN A 1137 -15.47 2.72 -22.31
CA ASN A 1137 -14.92 4.04 -22.60
C ASN A 1137 -14.03 4.58 -21.48
N LYS A 1138 -14.08 3.94 -20.29
CA LYS A 1138 -13.34 4.36 -19.09
C LYS A 1138 -12.15 3.45 -18.77
N ARG A 1139 -12.10 2.29 -19.41
CA ARG A 1139 -10.95 1.40 -19.44
C ARG A 1139 -10.08 1.83 -20.61
#